data_AF-M5W987-F1
#
_entry.id   AF-M5W987-F1
#
_cell.length_a   1.000
_cell.length_b   1.000
_cell.length_c   1.000
_cell.angle_alpha   90.00
_cell.angle_beta   90.00
_cell.angle_gamma   90.00
#
_symmetry.space_group_name_H-M   'P 1'
#
loop_
_entity.id
_entity.type
_entity.pdbx_description
1 polymer ?
#
loop_
_entity_poly.entity_id
_entity_poly.type
_entity_poly.pdbx_seq_one_letter_code
_entity_poly.pdbx_strand_id
1 'polypeptide(L)'
;MRKRDLAILMLSAFAIFFSLQHEGDFSFREAWMHLSDDYPIKYEADRLPPPIVADLNGDGKKEVLVATHDAKIQVLEPHSRRVDEGFSNARVLAEVSLLPDKIRISSGRRPVAMATGVIDKLRPGQRPRQVLVVVTSGWSVMCFDSNLKKLWEVNLQEDFPHNAHHREIAISISNYTLRHGDTGLVIVGGRMEMQPHISLDPFEEIGRTERSADQHRRNLTEKEASENSGTVDLRHFALFAFAGGSGAIRWTRKNENIEEHSSDASRLIPQHNYKLDVQALNSRQPGEFECREFRESILGVMPHHWDRREDTLLELARFKRHKRKILKRTSGKTINYPFHKPEENHLPGKDSTKKISNFIGKAAQYAGSAKPNKPFPYIPTITNHTQLWWVPNVVVAHQKEGIEAIHLASGRTFCKLHLQEGGLHADINGDGVLDHVQAVGGNGAEQTVASGSMEVLRPCWAVATSGVPVREQLFNASICHHSLFNLFQHGEYSRNFGRTHDLASLEVATPILIPRSDGHRHRKGSHGDVVFLTNRGEVTSYSPGLHGHGAVWQWQLSTGAIWSNLPSPSGMMESGIVVPTLKSFSLRVHDNQQVILAAGEQEAVVISPGGSILTSVDLPAPPTHTLVTEDFSNDGLTDLIIVTNTGVYGFVQTRQPGALFFSTLVGCLILVMGVVFVTQHLNSIKGKPRASSAQ
;
A
#
# COMPACT_ATOMS: atom_id res chain seq x y z
N MET A 1 0.54 -21.55 -56.60
CA MET A 1 1.49 -21.83 -55.50
C MET A 1 1.71 -23.33 -55.40
N ARG A 2 2.96 -23.80 -55.32
CA ARG A 2 3.23 -25.21 -55.03
C ARG A 2 2.83 -25.48 -53.57
N LYS A 3 2.43 -26.72 -53.23
CA LYS A 3 2.09 -27.13 -51.84
C LYS A 3 3.16 -26.72 -50.82
N ARG A 4 4.41 -26.62 -51.27
CA ARG A 4 5.58 -26.15 -50.52
C ARG A 4 5.56 -24.67 -50.16
N ASP A 5 5.17 -23.80 -51.09
CA ASP A 5 5.14 -22.35 -50.85
C ASP A 5 4.04 -22.01 -49.84
N LEU A 6 2.94 -22.77 -49.87
CA LEU A 6 1.87 -22.69 -48.88
C LEU A 6 2.31 -23.18 -47.50
N ALA A 7 3.10 -24.26 -47.41
CA ALA A 7 3.62 -24.75 -46.13
C ALA A 7 4.59 -23.76 -45.46
N ILE A 8 5.45 -23.09 -46.24
CA ILE A 8 6.36 -22.06 -45.73
C ILE A 8 5.57 -20.84 -45.23
N LEU A 9 4.57 -20.39 -46.00
CA LEU A 9 3.69 -19.30 -45.57
C LEU A 9 2.93 -19.62 -44.28
N MET A 10 2.41 -20.85 -44.15
CA MET A 10 1.72 -21.29 -42.94
C MET A 10 2.67 -21.35 -41.73
N LEU A 11 3.91 -21.80 -41.92
CA LEU A 11 4.90 -21.85 -40.85
C LEU A 11 5.35 -20.44 -40.42
N SER A 12 5.55 -19.52 -41.37
CA SER A 12 5.81 -18.10 -41.04
C SER A 12 4.61 -17.42 -40.37
N ALA A 13 3.38 -17.75 -40.78
CA ALA A 13 2.19 -17.20 -40.15
C ALA A 13 2.02 -17.75 -38.72
N PHE A 14 2.28 -19.04 -38.51
CA PHE A 14 2.29 -19.63 -37.17
C PHE A 14 3.41 -19.05 -36.31
N ALA A 15 4.58 -18.77 -36.90
CA ALA A 15 5.70 -18.14 -36.21
C ALA A 15 5.37 -16.73 -35.70
N ILE A 16 4.82 -15.91 -36.58
CA ILE A 16 4.38 -14.55 -36.27
C ILE A 16 3.24 -14.62 -35.24
N PHE A 17 2.27 -15.51 -35.44
CA PHE A 17 1.16 -15.69 -34.51
C PHE A 17 1.64 -16.11 -33.11
N PHE A 18 2.53 -17.10 -33.02
CA PHE A 18 3.09 -17.57 -31.75
C PHE A 18 3.95 -16.50 -31.08
N SER A 19 4.76 -15.75 -31.85
CA SER A 19 5.55 -14.63 -31.34
C SER A 19 4.71 -13.43 -30.90
N LEU A 20 3.52 -13.24 -31.47
CA LEU A 20 2.56 -12.22 -31.03
C LEU A 20 1.74 -12.68 -29.81
N GLN A 21 1.58 -14.01 -29.64
CA GLN A 21 0.86 -14.60 -28.51
C GLN A 21 1.72 -14.73 -27.26
N HIS A 22 3.03 -14.96 -27.40
CA HIS A 22 3.95 -14.95 -26.28
C HIS A 22 4.43 -13.53 -26.01
N GLU A 23 4.06 -13.04 -24.83
CA GLU A 23 4.46 -11.73 -24.34
C GLU A 23 5.99 -11.69 -24.28
N GLY A 24 6.60 -10.69 -24.91
CA GLY A 24 8.03 -10.47 -24.83
C GLY A 24 8.43 -9.74 -23.54
N ASP A 25 9.70 -9.37 -23.46
CA ASP A 25 10.26 -8.72 -22.28
C ASP A 25 9.68 -7.31 -22.08
N PHE A 26 9.59 -6.89 -20.82
CA PHE A 26 9.21 -5.52 -20.46
C PHE A 26 10.46 -4.72 -20.16
N SER A 27 10.46 -3.45 -20.56
CA SER A 27 11.53 -2.50 -20.22
C SER A 27 10.94 -1.15 -19.85
N PHE A 28 11.54 -0.44 -18.92
CA PHE A 28 11.20 0.94 -18.65
C PHE A 28 12.09 1.86 -19.46
N ARG A 29 11.51 2.90 -20.05
CA ARG A 29 12.24 3.89 -20.81
C ARG A 29 11.92 5.28 -20.31
N GLU A 30 12.94 6.12 -20.28
CA GLU A 30 12.83 7.54 -19.91
C GLU A 30 11.79 8.23 -20.79
N ALA A 31 10.89 9.01 -20.18
CA ALA A 31 9.84 9.71 -20.90
C ALA A 31 9.88 11.22 -20.65
N TRP A 32 9.82 11.63 -19.38
CA TRP A 32 9.77 13.04 -19.02
C TRP A 32 10.44 13.34 -17.69
N MET A 33 10.85 14.59 -17.51
CA MET A 33 11.40 15.13 -16.27
C MET A 33 10.83 16.51 -15.97
N HIS A 34 10.74 16.84 -14.69
CA HIS A 34 10.38 18.15 -14.19
C HIS A 34 11.38 18.55 -13.11
N LEU A 35 12.31 19.42 -13.48
CA LEU A 35 13.37 19.89 -12.59
C LEU A 35 12.82 20.91 -11.60
N SER A 36 13.22 20.78 -10.34
CA SER A 36 12.95 21.76 -9.29
C SER A 36 14.26 22.42 -8.90
N ASP A 37 14.18 23.64 -8.36
CA ASP A 37 15.33 24.24 -7.68
C ASP A 37 15.77 23.32 -6.53
N ASP A 38 17.08 23.21 -6.32
CA ASP A 38 17.67 22.35 -5.31
C ASP A 38 17.31 22.89 -3.91
N TYR A 39 16.43 22.18 -3.21
CA TYR A 39 16.02 22.47 -1.85
C TYR A 39 16.52 21.36 -0.93
N PRO A 40 17.60 21.57 -0.18
CA PRO A 40 18.14 20.54 0.70
C PRO A 40 17.12 20.24 1.81
N ILE A 41 16.59 19.02 1.80
CA ILE A 41 15.71 18.50 2.84
C ILE A 41 16.56 18.26 4.08
N LYS A 42 16.39 19.10 5.11
CA LYS A 42 17.13 18.98 6.39
C LYS A 42 16.44 18.09 7.40
N TYR A 43 15.11 18.01 7.33
CA TYR A 43 14.28 17.25 8.25
C TYR A 43 13.17 16.52 7.47
N GLU A 44 12.75 15.36 7.97
CA GLU A 44 11.63 14.59 7.39
C GLU A 44 10.32 15.40 7.30
N ALA A 45 10.14 16.36 8.23
CA ALA A 45 9.02 17.29 8.23
C ALA A 45 8.98 18.22 7.01
N ASP A 46 10.13 18.47 6.37
CA ASP A 46 10.26 19.38 5.22
C ASP A 46 10.02 18.70 3.87
N ARG A 47 9.96 17.36 3.85
CA ARG A 47 9.65 16.57 2.65
C ARG A 47 8.25 16.88 2.14
N LEU A 48 8.15 17.24 0.86
CA LEU A 48 6.89 17.46 0.15
C LEU A 48 6.13 16.15 -0.06
N PRO A 49 4.80 16.15 -0.25
CA PRO A 49 4.05 14.95 -0.57
C PRO A 49 4.44 14.34 -1.93
N PRO A 50 4.31 13.02 -2.11
CA PRO A 50 4.56 12.37 -3.39
C PRO A 50 3.60 12.88 -4.49
N PRO A 51 4.01 12.79 -5.77
CA PRO A 51 3.17 13.21 -6.89
C PRO A 51 1.93 12.30 -7.03
N ILE A 52 0.84 12.87 -7.53
CA ILE A 52 -0.42 12.15 -7.75
C ILE A 52 -0.69 12.08 -9.25
N VAL A 53 -1.02 10.89 -9.73
CA VAL A 53 -1.46 10.68 -11.12
C VAL A 53 -2.98 10.60 -11.13
N ALA A 54 -3.64 11.54 -11.78
CA ALA A 54 -5.10 11.60 -11.83
C ALA A 54 -5.60 12.29 -13.09
N ASP A 55 -6.77 11.87 -13.57
CA ASP A 55 -7.56 12.60 -14.56
C ASP A 55 -8.46 13.60 -13.81
N LEU A 56 -8.01 14.85 -13.71
CA LEU A 56 -8.72 15.89 -12.95
C LEU A 56 -9.99 16.34 -13.66
N ASN A 57 -9.91 16.54 -14.97
CA ASN A 57 -10.95 17.17 -15.78
C ASN A 57 -11.97 16.15 -16.34
N GLY A 58 -11.67 14.85 -16.23
CA GLY A 58 -12.47 13.73 -16.71
C GLY A 58 -12.32 13.49 -18.20
N ASP A 59 -11.24 13.92 -18.86
CA ASP A 59 -11.06 13.80 -20.31
C ASP A 59 -10.51 12.44 -20.77
N GLY A 60 -10.10 11.59 -19.83
CA GLY A 60 -9.51 10.28 -20.05
C GLY A 60 -7.99 10.29 -20.14
N LYS A 61 -7.34 11.45 -20.08
CA LYS A 61 -5.90 11.59 -19.92
C LYS A 61 -5.60 11.83 -18.45
N LYS A 62 -4.47 11.32 -18.00
CA LYS A 62 -4.01 11.49 -16.62
C LYS A 62 -2.93 12.54 -16.61
N GLU A 63 -3.07 13.47 -15.69
CA GLU A 63 -2.06 14.47 -15.38
C GLU A 63 -1.29 14.07 -14.13
N VAL A 64 -0.09 14.64 -13.97
CA VAL A 64 0.74 14.44 -12.77
C VAL A 64 0.73 15.72 -11.94
N LEU A 65 0.24 15.64 -10.71
CA LEU A 65 0.21 16.76 -9.78
C LEU A 65 1.46 16.73 -8.90
N VAL A 66 2.20 17.83 -8.88
CA VAL A 66 3.45 17.96 -8.12
C VAL A 66 3.36 19.15 -7.17
N ALA A 67 3.77 18.92 -5.93
CA ALA A 67 3.95 19.97 -4.92
C ALA A 67 5.34 20.60 -5.05
N THR A 68 5.44 21.89 -4.72
CA THR A 68 6.69 22.65 -4.80
C THR A 68 7.00 23.34 -3.46
N HIS A 69 8.28 23.62 -3.21
CA HIS A 69 8.74 24.22 -1.96
C HIS A 69 8.30 25.68 -1.78
N ASP A 70 7.95 26.39 -2.87
CA ASP A 70 7.38 27.74 -2.85
C ASP A 70 5.86 27.77 -2.59
N ALA A 71 5.32 26.65 -2.07
CA ALA A 71 3.91 26.48 -1.73
C ALA A 71 2.97 26.61 -2.93
N LYS A 72 3.34 26.00 -4.06
CA LYS A 72 2.44 25.83 -5.21
C LYS A 72 2.16 24.36 -5.52
N ILE A 73 1.05 24.12 -6.19
CA ILE A 73 0.77 22.85 -6.87
C ILE A 73 0.82 23.10 -8.37
N GLN A 74 1.55 22.26 -9.08
CA GLN A 74 1.65 22.28 -10.54
C GLN A 74 1.00 21.02 -11.12
N VAL A 75 0.26 21.19 -12.22
CA VAL A 75 -0.31 20.10 -13.01
C VAL A 75 0.55 19.92 -14.25
N LEU A 76 1.16 18.75 -14.38
CA LEU A 76 2.06 18.41 -15.46
C LEU A 76 1.35 17.52 -16.49
N GLU A 77 1.60 17.80 -17.77
CA GLU A 77 1.25 16.90 -18.88
C GLU A 77 2.44 15.97 -19.15
N PRO A 78 2.34 14.67 -18.78
CA PRO A 78 3.40 13.72 -19.10
C PRO A 78 3.44 13.53 -20.62
N HIS A 79 4.54 13.92 -21.25
CA HIS A 79 4.71 13.75 -22.69
C HIS A 79 5.13 12.30 -22.99
N SER A 80 4.42 11.63 -23.88
CA SER A 80 4.83 10.35 -24.48
C SER A 80 5.43 10.56 -25.88
N ARG A 81 6.33 11.54 -26.02
CA ARG A 81 7.08 11.69 -27.28
C ARG A 81 7.96 10.44 -27.50
N ARG A 82 8.36 10.22 -28.77
CA ARG A 82 9.03 9.00 -29.21
C ARG A 82 10.15 8.64 -28.24
N VAL A 83 9.99 7.45 -27.70
CA VAL A 83 10.68 6.75 -26.61
C VAL A 83 12.21 6.54 -26.84
N ASP A 84 12.79 7.23 -27.83
CA ASP A 84 14.18 7.06 -28.29
C ASP A 84 15.06 8.31 -28.02
N GLU A 85 14.53 9.39 -27.42
CA GLU A 85 15.24 10.67 -27.20
C GLU A 85 15.58 10.99 -25.71
N GLY A 86 15.44 10.02 -24.79
CA GLY A 86 15.70 10.20 -23.36
C GLY A 86 14.67 11.10 -22.66
N PHE A 87 15.00 11.66 -21.50
CA PHE A 87 14.11 12.56 -20.76
C PHE A 87 13.75 13.85 -21.52
N SER A 88 12.45 14.15 -21.58
CA SER A 88 11.91 15.42 -22.09
C SER A 88 11.32 16.28 -20.97
N ASN A 89 11.44 17.61 -21.04
CA ASN A 89 10.85 18.47 -20.02
C ASN A 89 9.30 18.39 -20.04
N ALA A 90 8.70 18.06 -18.90
CA ALA A 90 7.25 18.02 -18.74
C ALA A 90 6.66 19.43 -18.84
N ARG A 91 5.54 19.55 -19.54
CA ARG A 91 4.83 20.82 -19.69
C ARG A 91 3.94 21.07 -18.47
N VAL A 92 4.09 22.24 -17.87
CA VAL A 92 3.16 22.72 -16.83
C VAL A 92 1.89 23.23 -17.52
N LEU A 93 0.75 22.58 -17.25
CA LEU A 93 -0.57 22.96 -17.78
C LEU A 93 -1.22 24.05 -16.94
N ALA A 94 -1.11 23.94 -15.61
CA ALA A 94 -1.69 24.86 -14.65
C ALA A 94 -0.84 24.88 -13.38
N GLU A 95 -0.87 26.01 -12.68
CA GLU A 95 -0.29 26.16 -11.35
C GLU A 95 -1.27 26.90 -10.43
N VAL A 96 -1.22 26.57 -9.14
CA VAL A 96 -1.98 27.28 -8.10
C VAL A 96 -1.12 27.52 -6.88
N SER A 97 -1.20 28.72 -6.31
CA SER A 97 -0.51 29.06 -5.06
C SER A 97 -1.38 28.69 -3.86
N LEU A 98 -0.76 28.12 -2.84
CA LEU A 98 -1.37 27.81 -1.54
C LEU A 98 -1.25 28.99 -0.55
N LEU A 99 -0.65 30.10 -0.98
CA LEU A 99 -0.50 31.30 -0.16
C LEU A 99 -1.85 32.00 0.03
N PRO A 100 -2.06 32.68 1.17
CA PRO A 100 -3.25 33.50 1.38
C PRO A 100 -3.32 34.65 0.37
N ASP A 101 -4.52 34.93 -0.15
CA ASP A 101 -4.74 35.96 -1.19
C ASP A 101 -4.28 37.37 -0.77
N LYS A 102 -4.23 37.66 0.54
CA LYS A 102 -3.95 38.99 1.10
C LYS A 102 -2.62 39.09 1.85
N ILE A 103 -1.95 37.98 2.12
CA ILE A 103 -0.79 37.93 3.02
C ILE A 103 0.28 37.02 2.42
N ARG A 104 1.45 37.57 2.12
CA ARG A 104 2.61 36.81 1.60
C ARG A 104 3.44 36.18 2.71
N ILE A 105 2.79 35.46 3.63
CA ILE A 105 3.48 34.65 4.63
C ILE A 105 3.46 33.21 4.12
N SER A 106 4.63 32.66 3.82
CA SER A 106 4.82 31.27 3.40
C SER A 106 4.88 30.28 4.57
N SER A 107 5.11 30.78 5.79
CA SER A 107 5.16 29.95 7.00
C SER A 107 3.85 29.20 7.19
N GLY A 108 3.95 27.87 7.38
CA GLY A 108 2.78 27.00 7.53
C GLY A 108 2.01 26.68 6.23
N ARG A 109 2.44 27.17 5.06
CA ARG A 109 1.75 26.94 3.78
C ARG A 109 2.36 25.86 2.90
N ARG A 110 3.47 25.27 3.33
CA ARG A 110 4.09 24.12 2.65
C ARG A 110 3.09 22.97 2.58
N PRO A 111 2.84 22.36 1.42
CA PRO A 111 1.99 21.17 1.32
C PRO A 111 2.68 19.98 2.01
N VAL A 112 1.90 19.18 2.72
CA VAL A 112 2.36 18.00 3.48
C VAL A 112 1.64 16.74 3.00
N ALA A 113 0.37 16.86 2.62
CA ALA A 113 -0.38 15.78 2.00
C ALA A 113 -1.27 16.33 0.88
N MET A 114 -1.48 15.50 -0.13
CA MET A 114 -2.41 15.77 -1.22
C MET A 114 -3.18 14.49 -1.53
N ALA A 115 -4.41 14.65 -2.00
CA ALA A 115 -5.19 13.54 -2.56
C ALA A 115 -6.17 14.07 -3.61
N THR A 116 -6.49 13.22 -4.58
CA THR A 116 -7.54 13.49 -5.56
C THR A 116 -8.70 12.50 -5.40
N GLY A 117 -9.90 12.93 -5.76
CA GLY A 117 -11.07 12.04 -5.74
C GLY A 117 -12.34 12.71 -6.22
N VAL A 118 -13.41 11.93 -6.35
CA VAL A 118 -14.69 12.41 -6.90
C VAL A 118 -15.66 12.69 -5.76
N ILE A 119 -16.17 13.93 -5.69
CA ILE A 119 -17.21 14.34 -4.72
C ILE A 119 -18.62 14.39 -5.34
N ASP A 120 -18.70 14.55 -6.66
CA ASP A 120 -19.96 14.70 -7.37
C ASP A 120 -20.66 13.36 -7.59
N LYS A 121 -21.99 13.39 -7.53
CA LYS A 121 -22.83 12.24 -7.91
C LYS A 121 -22.81 12.13 -9.43
N LEU A 122 -22.30 11.01 -9.94
CA LEU A 122 -22.19 10.79 -11.39
C LEU A 122 -23.57 10.78 -12.04
N ARG A 123 -23.87 11.78 -12.87
CA ARG A 123 -25.09 11.82 -13.69
C ARG A 123 -24.86 11.04 -14.98
N PRO A 124 -25.88 10.35 -15.53
CA PRO A 124 -25.75 9.66 -16.81
C PRO A 124 -25.25 10.62 -17.91
N GLY A 125 -24.13 10.27 -18.57
CA GLY A 125 -23.53 11.07 -19.63
C GLY A 125 -22.56 12.17 -19.19
N GLN A 126 -22.39 12.40 -17.88
CA GLN A 126 -21.39 13.34 -17.36
C GLN A 126 -20.09 12.60 -17.04
N ARG A 127 -18.96 13.17 -17.45
CA ARG A 127 -17.64 12.63 -17.10
C ARG A 127 -17.30 12.96 -15.64
N PRO A 128 -16.76 12.01 -14.86
CA PRO A 128 -16.39 12.26 -13.47
C PRO A 128 -15.28 13.30 -13.43
N ARG A 129 -15.49 14.40 -12.71
CA ARG A 129 -14.43 15.37 -12.39
C ARG A 129 -13.90 15.06 -11.01
N GLN A 130 -12.59 15.22 -10.84
CA GLN A 130 -11.96 15.06 -9.54
C GLN A 130 -11.70 16.41 -8.90
N VAL A 131 -11.70 16.43 -7.57
CA VAL A 131 -11.21 17.54 -6.78
C VAL A 131 -9.85 17.19 -6.20
N LEU A 132 -9.03 18.21 -5.99
CA LEU A 132 -7.75 18.10 -5.29
C LEU A 132 -7.92 18.64 -3.87
N VAL A 133 -7.57 17.84 -2.87
CA VAL A 133 -7.48 18.30 -1.48
C VAL A 133 -6.02 18.36 -1.06
N VAL A 134 -5.62 19.48 -0.47
CA VAL A 134 -4.25 19.72 0.00
C VAL A 134 -4.29 20.06 1.49
N VAL A 135 -3.40 19.44 2.26
CA VAL A 135 -3.15 19.78 3.66
C VAL A 135 -1.77 20.40 3.77
N THR A 136 -1.70 21.52 4.46
CA THR A 136 -0.46 22.29 4.66
C THR A 136 0.18 22.05 6.03
N SER A 137 1.44 22.44 6.20
CA SER A 137 2.18 22.29 7.45
C SER A 137 1.56 23.04 8.63
N GLY A 138 0.84 24.13 8.35
CA GLY A 138 0.07 24.90 9.33
C GLY A 138 -1.37 24.43 9.51
N TRP A 139 -1.71 23.19 9.12
CA TRP A 139 -3.06 22.61 9.29
C TRP A 139 -4.19 23.36 8.56
N SER A 140 -3.86 24.06 7.46
CA SER A 140 -4.89 24.54 6.53
C SER A 140 -5.23 23.43 5.52
N VAL A 141 -6.50 23.07 5.45
CA VAL A 141 -7.08 22.12 4.50
C VAL A 141 -7.77 22.90 3.39
N MET A 142 -7.35 22.67 2.15
CA MET A 142 -7.88 23.35 0.96
C MET A 142 -8.44 22.33 -0.01
N CYS A 143 -9.57 22.66 -0.63
CA CYS A 143 -10.15 21.87 -1.71
C CYS A 143 -10.20 22.71 -2.99
N PHE A 144 -9.77 22.13 -4.09
CA PHE A 144 -9.72 22.74 -5.42
C PHE A 144 -10.55 21.93 -6.41
N ASP A 145 -11.19 22.60 -7.35
CA ASP A 145 -11.88 21.95 -8.46
C ASP A 145 -10.91 21.41 -9.52
N SER A 146 -11.45 20.82 -10.58
CA SER A 146 -10.68 20.27 -11.71
C SER A 146 -9.84 21.30 -12.47
N ASN A 147 -10.09 22.61 -12.27
CA ASN A 147 -9.32 23.71 -12.88
C ASN A 147 -8.40 24.39 -11.86
N LEU A 148 -8.13 23.74 -10.71
CA LEU A 148 -7.38 24.28 -9.58
C LEU A 148 -7.98 25.57 -8.97
N LYS A 149 -9.29 25.80 -9.13
CA LYS A 149 -9.97 26.89 -8.44
C LYS A 149 -10.33 26.45 -7.03
N LYS A 150 -9.89 27.22 -6.03
CA LYS A 150 -10.20 26.97 -4.62
C LYS A 150 -11.72 27.00 -4.39
N LEU A 151 -12.27 25.88 -3.93
CA LEU A 151 -13.67 25.73 -3.54
C LEU A 151 -13.91 26.22 -2.11
N TRP A 152 -13.05 25.76 -1.19
CA TRP A 152 -13.10 26.13 0.21
C TRP A 152 -11.74 25.91 0.88
N GLU A 153 -11.55 26.57 2.03
CA GLU A 153 -10.36 26.49 2.87
C GLU A 153 -10.81 26.51 4.34
N VAL A 154 -10.29 25.59 5.14
CA VAL A 154 -10.53 25.51 6.58
C VAL A 154 -9.18 25.47 7.28
N ASN A 155 -8.97 26.39 8.23
CA ASN A 155 -7.76 26.42 9.05
C ASN A 155 -8.04 25.71 10.38
N LEU A 156 -7.24 24.68 10.71
CA LEU A 156 -7.32 23.92 11.96
C LEU A 156 -6.14 24.22 12.90
N GLN A 157 -5.38 25.28 12.65
CA GLN A 157 -4.17 25.62 13.43
C GLN A 157 -4.46 25.85 14.92
N GLU A 158 -5.63 26.38 15.29
CA GLU A 158 -6.00 26.61 16.70
C GLU A 158 -6.04 25.30 17.52
N ASP A 159 -6.13 24.16 16.85
CA ASP A 159 -6.17 22.84 17.49
C ASP A 159 -4.77 22.31 17.85
N PHE A 160 -3.69 22.97 17.39
CA PHE A 160 -2.34 22.47 17.52
C PHE A 160 -1.33 23.57 17.92
N PRO A 161 -0.31 23.24 18.73
CA PRO A 161 0.69 24.20 19.15
C PRO A 161 1.57 24.65 17.99
N HIS A 162 1.97 25.92 18.04
CA HIS A 162 2.99 26.46 17.16
C HIS A 162 4.30 25.68 17.33
N ASN A 163 4.95 25.31 16.22
CA ASN A 163 6.19 24.50 16.13
C ASN A 163 6.01 22.96 16.16
N ALA A 164 4.78 22.46 16.09
CA ALA A 164 4.57 21.04 15.82
C ALA A 164 4.67 20.75 14.30
N HIS A 165 5.09 19.53 13.94
CA HIS A 165 5.11 19.04 12.56
C HIS A 165 4.28 17.77 12.41
N HIS A 166 3.87 17.45 11.18
CA HIS A 166 3.06 16.26 10.90
C HIS A 166 3.94 15.01 10.91
N ARG A 167 3.66 14.09 11.84
CA ARG A 167 4.25 12.75 11.86
C ARG A 167 3.44 11.76 11.03
N GLU A 168 2.13 11.91 11.03
CA GLU A 168 1.19 11.10 10.26
C GLU A 168 0.16 12.02 9.61
N ILE A 169 -0.23 11.74 8.37
CA ILE A 169 -1.28 12.50 7.67
C ILE A 169 -1.90 11.62 6.59
N ALA A 170 -3.22 11.68 6.45
CA ALA A 170 -3.92 10.97 5.39
C ALA A 170 -5.21 11.70 5.01
N ILE A 171 -5.57 11.57 3.73
CA ILE A 171 -6.76 12.21 3.14
C ILE A 171 -7.56 11.13 2.41
N SER A 172 -8.86 11.07 2.66
CA SER A 172 -9.81 10.21 1.94
C SER A 172 -10.89 11.07 1.30
N ILE A 173 -11.12 10.88 0.00
CA ILE A 173 -12.12 11.63 -0.77
C ILE A 173 -13.10 10.63 -1.38
N SER A 174 -14.39 10.84 -1.19
CA SER A 174 -15.43 9.98 -1.74
C SER A 174 -16.68 10.74 -2.15
N ASN A 175 -17.51 10.10 -2.97
CA ASN A 175 -18.80 10.61 -3.42
C ASN A 175 -19.95 10.29 -2.46
N TYR A 176 -19.65 9.69 -1.30
CA TYR A 176 -20.63 9.44 -0.24
C TYR A 176 -20.97 10.73 0.50
N THR A 177 -22.17 10.78 1.07
CA THR A 177 -22.67 11.98 1.76
C THR A 177 -23.19 11.59 3.14
N LEU A 178 -22.85 12.35 4.19
CA LEU A 178 -23.30 12.07 5.56
C LEU A 178 -24.60 12.78 5.93
N ARG A 179 -24.90 13.92 5.29
CA ARG A 179 -26.16 14.64 5.46
C ARG A 179 -26.86 14.85 4.12
N HIS A 180 -28.18 14.98 4.18
CA HIS A 180 -28.97 15.37 3.00
C HIS A 180 -28.58 16.80 2.57
N GLY A 181 -28.31 16.98 1.28
CA GLY A 181 -27.85 18.26 0.71
C GLY A 181 -26.34 18.36 0.51
N ASP A 182 -25.55 17.45 1.10
CA ASP A 182 -24.10 17.42 0.91
C ASP A 182 -23.71 16.85 -0.46
N THR A 183 -22.54 17.25 -0.94
CA THR A 183 -21.87 16.67 -2.11
C THR A 183 -20.52 16.12 -1.68
N GLY A 184 -20.38 14.80 -1.76
CA GLY A 184 -19.18 14.07 -1.36
C GLY A 184 -18.80 14.25 0.12
N LEU A 185 -17.69 13.58 0.46
CA LEU A 185 -17.13 13.51 1.80
C LEU A 185 -15.61 13.53 1.68
N VAL A 186 -15.00 14.45 2.42
CA VAL A 186 -13.55 14.56 2.55
C VAL A 186 -13.21 14.29 4.01
N ILE A 187 -12.35 13.31 4.27
CA ILE A 187 -11.87 13.00 5.62
C ILE A 187 -10.37 13.25 5.64
N VAL A 188 -9.93 14.05 6.60
CA VAL A 188 -8.52 14.32 6.85
C VAL A 188 -8.20 13.83 8.25
N GLY A 189 -7.14 13.05 8.38
CA GLY A 189 -6.64 12.61 9.68
C GLY A 189 -5.15 12.83 9.78
N GLY A 190 -4.66 13.24 10.93
CA GLY A 190 -3.24 13.45 11.14
C GLY A 190 -2.83 13.47 12.61
N ARG A 191 -1.54 13.23 12.84
CA ARG A 191 -0.88 13.28 14.13
C ARG A 191 0.29 14.23 14.07
N MET A 192 0.40 15.06 15.10
CA MET A 192 1.49 16.01 15.24
C MET A 192 2.56 15.53 16.20
N GLU A 193 3.79 15.97 15.99
CA GLU A 193 4.90 15.73 16.91
C GLU A 193 5.64 17.06 17.13
N MET A 194 6.06 17.32 18.37
CA MET A 194 6.94 18.47 18.63
C MET A 194 8.32 18.14 18.08
N GLN A 195 8.92 19.08 17.36
CA GLN A 195 10.30 18.92 16.97
C GLN A 195 11.18 18.99 18.24
N PRO A 196 12.05 18.01 18.50
CA PRO A 196 13.03 18.12 19.57
C PRO A 196 14.05 19.20 19.17
N HIS A 197 13.82 20.44 19.58
CA HIS A 197 14.76 21.52 19.32
C HIS A 197 16.01 21.37 20.21
N ILE A 198 17.13 20.99 19.59
CA ILE A 198 18.50 21.12 20.13
C ILE A 198 18.99 22.60 20.06
N SER A 199 18.11 23.55 19.74
CA SER A 199 18.45 24.98 19.65
C SER A 199 17.45 25.79 20.46
N LEU A 200 17.59 25.81 21.79
CA LEU A 200 17.12 26.92 22.60
C LEU A 200 18.12 28.07 22.45
N ASP A 201 17.62 29.24 22.05
CA ASP A 201 18.34 30.50 22.19
C ASP A 201 18.62 30.70 23.70
N PRO A 202 19.87 30.90 24.17
CA PRO A 202 20.21 30.95 25.60
C PRO A 202 19.37 31.94 26.42
N PHE A 203 18.76 32.93 25.76
CA PHE A 203 17.87 33.91 26.38
C PHE A 203 16.46 33.38 26.69
N GLU A 204 15.95 32.37 25.96
CA GLU A 204 14.64 31.76 26.26
C GLU A 204 14.68 30.78 27.44
N GLU A 205 15.84 30.17 27.70
CA GLU A 205 16.04 29.25 28.83
C GLU A 205 15.99 30.01 30.16
N ILE A 206 16.63 31.18 30.22
CA ILE A 206 16.62 32.07 31.39
C ILE A 206 15.19 32.53 31.70
N GLY A 207 14.43 32.93 30.67
CA GLY A 207 13.03 33.35 30.82
C GLY A 207 12.08 32.23 31.26
N ARG A 208 12.37 30.96 30.92
CA ARG A 208 11.60 29.80 31.43
C ARG A 208 11.95 29.47 32.87
N THR A 209 13.21 29.56 33.29
CA THR A 209 13.60 29.36 34.69
C THR A 209 13.04 30.43 35.63
N GLU A 210 13.00 31.70 35.20
CA GLU A 210 12.36 32.76 35.99
C GLU A 210 10.84 32.56 36.10
N ARG A 211 10.16 32.20 35.00
CA ARG A 211 8.72 31.91 35.03
C ARG A 211 8.38 30.68 35.86
N SER A 212 9.19 29.64 35.81
CA SER A 212 9.02 28.44 36.65
C SER A 212 9.28 28.73 38.12
N ALA A 213 10.26 29.58 38.45
CA ALA A 213 10.53 30.03 39.81
C ALA A 213 9.40 30.91 40.36
N ASP A 214 8.87 31.82 39.54
CA ASP A 214 7.72 32.66 39.89
C ASP A 214 6.42 31.85 40.05
N GLN A 215 6.23 30.82 39.22
CA GLN A 215 5.08 29.91 39.30
C GLN A 215 5.16 29.00 40.54
N HIS A 216 6.34 28.53 40.91
CA HIS A 216 6.56 27.84 42.19
C HIS A 216 6.36 28.76 43.40
N ARG A 217 6.69 30.05 43.29
CA ARG A 217 6.48 31.01 44.38
C ARG A 217 5.01 31.38 44.55
N ARG A 218 4.21 31.41 43.47
CA ARG A 218 2.76 31.70 43.51
C ARG A 218 1.93 30.48 43.97
N ASN A 219 2.35 29.26 43.64
CA ASN A 219 1.64 28.03 44.02
C ASN A 219 1.66 27.72 45.53
N LEU A 220 2.49 28.41 46.32
CA LEU A 220 2.52 28.27 47.78
C LEU A 220 1.51 29.16 48.52
N THR A 221 0.86 30.10 47.83
CA THR A 221 0.02 31.12 48.50
C THR A 221 -1.44 31.18 48.07
N GLU A 222 -1.89 30.53 47.00
CA GLU A 222 -3.29 30.58 46.59
C GLU A 222 -3.87 29.19 46.31
N LYS A 223 -4.69 28.70 47.25
CA LYS A 223 -5.67 27.64 46.99
C LYS A 223 -6.88 28.30 46.33
N GLU A 224 -6.91 28.35 45.00
CA GLU A 224 -8.14 28.53 44.24
C GLU A 224 -7.99 27.97 42.81
N ALA A 225 -9.13 27.59 42.23
CA ALA A 225 -9.28 26.64 41.13
C ALA A 225 -8.40 26.94 39.89
N SER A 226 -7.53 25.99 39.55
CA SER A 226 -6.85 25.98 38.26
C SER A 226 -7.88 25.70 37.16
N GLU A 227 -8.21 26.71 36.37
CA GLU A 227 -8.80 26.52 35.04
C GLU A 227 -7.89 25.59 34.23
N ASN A 228 -8.48 24.55 33.66
CA ASN A 228 -7.80 23.60 32.78
C ASN A 228 -7.40 24.30 31.48
N SER A 229 -6.18 24.84 31.42
CA SER A 229 -5.53 25.10 30.13
C SER A 229 -5.18 23.73 29.53
N GLY A 230 -6.05 23.20 28.67
CA GLY A 230 -5.90 21.90 28.02
C GLY A 230 -4.58 21.82 27.24
N THR A 231 -3.60 21.12 27.81
CA THR A 231 -2.43 20.66 27.07
C THR A 231 -2.92 19.66 26.01
N VAL A 232 -2.95 20.09 24.75
CA VAL A 232 -3.28 19.22 23.61
C VAL A 232 -2.29 18.06 23.61
N ASP A 233 -2.77 16.84 23.82
CA ASP A 233 -1.93 15.65 23.72
C ASP A 233 -1.64 15.38 22.24
N LEU A 234 -0.48 15.83 21.77
CA LEU A 234 -0.01 15.66 20.40
C LEU A 234 0.14 14.19 20.00
N ARG A 235 0.08 13.26 20.96
CA ARG A 235 0.19 11.83 20.68
C ARG A 235 -1.04 11.24 19.99
N HIS A 236 -2.19 11.92 19.98
CA HIS A 236 -3.41 11.35 19.41
C HIS A 236 -3.58 11.69 17.92
N PHE A 237 -4.04 10.71 17.15
CA PHE A 237 -4.40 10.88 15.74
C PHE A 237 -5.77 11.56 15.63
N ALA A 238 -5.78 12.83 15.22
CA ALA A 238 -6.99 13.62 15.08
C ALA A 238 -7.64 13.37 13.72
N LEU A 239 -8.98 13.29 13.67
CA LEU A 239 -9.75 13.09 12.44
C LEU A 239 -10.82 14.17 12.26
N PHE A 240 -10.98 14.64 11.03
CA PHE A 240 -11.93 15.65 10.63
C PHE A 240 -12.68 15.19 9.39
N ALA A 241 -14.02 15.20 9.43
CA ALA A 241 -14.85 14.93 8.27
C ALA A 241 -15.55 16.20 7.79
N PHE A 242 -15.38 16.50 6.51
CA PHE A 242 -15.92 17.66 5.82
C PHE A 242 -16.92 17.26 4.74
N ALA A 243 -17.96 18.07 4.55
CA ALA A 243 -18.77 17.99 3.33
C ALA A 243 -17.91 18.41 2.12
N GLY A 244 -17.80 17.53 1.12
CA GLY A 244 -16.84 17.69 0.02
C GLY A 244 -17.00 18.98 -0.78
N GLY A 245 -18.24 19.41 -1.04
CA GLY A 245 -18.49 20.64 -1.81
C GLY A 245 -18.39 21.96 -1.02
N SER A 246 -18.64 21.96 0.30
CA SER A 246 -18.73 23.20 1.08
C SER A 246 -17.65 23.38 2.14
N GLY A 247 -16.90 22.32 2.48
CA GLY A 247 -15.92 22.34 3.57
C GLY A 247 -16.56 22.38 4.96
N ALA A 248 -17.89 22.23 5.07
CA ALA A 248 -18.56 22.23 6.37
C ALA A 248 -18.20 20.98 7.19
N ILE A 249 -17.71 21.19 8.40
CA ILE A 249 -17.36 20.12 9.34
C ILE A 249 -18.62 19.32 9.72
N ARG A 250 -18.55 17.99 9.61
CA ARG A 250 -19.64 17.05 9.95
C ARG A 250 -19.43 16.38 11.29
N TRP A 251 -18.20 16.01 11.58
CA TRP A 251 -17.76 15.54 12.88
C TRP A 251 -16.24 15.74 12.98
N THR A 252 -15.76 15.84 14.21
CA THR A 252 -14.33 15.96 14.54
C THR A 252 -14.01 15.05 15.71
N ARG A 253 -12.82 14.47 15.70
CA ARG A 253 -12.27 13.67 16.79
C ARG A 253 -10.87 14.21 17.08
N LYS A 254 -10.70 14.81 18.25
CA LYS A 254 -9.47 15.50 18.65
C LYS A 254 -8.79 14.78 19.82
N ASN A 255 -9.52 14.55 20.92
CA ASN A 255 -9.04 13.82 22.09
C ASN A 255 -10.10 12.81 22.54
N GLU A 256 -9.72 11.54 22.68
CA GLU A 256 -10.40 10.66 23.63
C GLU A 256 -9.77 10.98 24.99
N ASN A 257 -10.56 11.51 25.93
CA ASN A 257 -10.11 11.64 27.33
C ASN A 257 -9.90 10.23 27.88
N ILE A 258 -8.70 9.68 27.71
CA ILE A 258 -8.27 8.42 28.31
C ILE A 258 -7.11 8.81 29.22
N GLU A 259 -7.28 8.58 30.51
CA GLU A 259 -6.20 8.67 31.50
C GLU A 259 -4.98 7.91 30.96
N GLU A 260 -3.83 8.58 30.98
CA GLU A 260 -2.52 8.06 30.56
C GLU A 260 -2.37 6.58 30.88
N HIS A 261 -2.43 5.72 29.87
CA HIS A 261 -1.98 4.35 30.00
C HIS A 261 -0.75 4.23 29.13
N SER A 262 0.40 4.36 29.79
CA SER A 262 1.73 4.30 29.19
C SER A 262 1.86 3.15 28.19
N SER A 263 2.70 3.39 27.20
CA SER A 263 3.27 2.45 26.22
C SER A 263 4.07 1.33 26.89
N ASP A 264 3.42 0.58 27.77
CA ASP A 264 4.02 -0.49 28.53
C ASP A 264 3.67 -1.80 27.84
N ALA A 265 4.65 -2.36 27.14
CA ALA A 265 4.58 -3.65 26.44
C ALA A 265 4.14 -4.81 27.37
N SER A 266 4.16 -4.59 28.69
CA SER A 266 3.71 -5.48 29.76
C SER A 266 2.21 -5.83 29.70
N ARG A 267 1.36 -5.03 29.04
CA ARG A 267 -0.08 -5.31 28.88
C ARG A 267 -0.45 -6.16 27.68
N LEU A 268 0.50 -6.45 26.78
CA LEU A 268 0.32 -7.45 25.71
C LEU A 268 0.35 -8.89 26.24
N ILE A 269 0.65 -9.09 27.52
CA ILE A 269 0.54 -10.38 28.18
C ILE A 269 -0.91 -10.55 28.64
N PRO A 270 -1.68 -11.54 28.15
CA PRO A 270 -2.97 -11.87 28.73
C PRO A 270 -2.74 -12.33 30.16
N GLN A 271 -2.90 -11.43 31.12
CA GLN A 271 -2.96 -11.80 32.51
C GLN A 271 -4.26 -12.59 32.68
N HIS A 272 -4.18 -13.89 32.95
CA HIS A 272 -5.32 -14.76 33.22
C HIS A 272 -6.06 -14.37 34.52
N ASN A 273 -6.41 -13.09 34.67
CA ASN A 273 -7.00 -12.49 35.84
C ASN A 273 -8.28 -11.76 35.44
N TYR A 274 -9.40 -12.46 35.57
CA TYR A 274 -10.74 -12.01 35.25
C TYR A 274 -11.13 -10.65 35.88
N LYS A 275 -10.49 -10.24 36.99
CA LYS A 275 -10.76 -8.94 37.62
C LYS A 275 -10.19 -7.76 36.84
N LEU A 276 -9.02 -7.94 36.21
CA LEU A 276 -8.40 -6.91 35.37
C LEU A 276 -9.11 -6.80 34.01
N ASP A 277 -9.57 -7.92 33.46
CA ASP A 277 -10.37 -7.94 32.22
C ASP A 277 -11.69 -7.18 32.39
N VAL A 278 -12.36 -7.30 33.54
CA VAL A 278 -13.60 -6.55 33.83
C VAL A 278 -13.33 -5.05 33.96
N GLN A 279 -12.19 -4.64 34.53
CA GLN A 279 -11.80 -3.22 34.57
C GLN A 279 -11.43 -2.68 33.18
N ALA A 280 -10.77 -3.49 32.34
CA ALA A 280 -10.49 -3.16 30.94
C ALA A 280 -11.75 -3.14 30.05
N LEU A 281 -12.81 -3.87 30.43
CA LEU A 281 -14.13 -3.81 29.78
C LEU A 281 -14.93 -2.58 30.22
N ASN A 282 -14.80 -2.17 31.49
CA ASN A 282 -15.54 -1.03 32.06
C ASN A 282 -14.92 0.34 31.71
N SER A 283 -13.68 0.38 31.23
CA SER A 283 -13.01 1.60 30.74
C SER A 283 -13.35 1.94 29.28
N ARG A 284 -14.07 1.07 28.57
CA ARG A 284 -14.43 1.27 27.15
C ARG A 284 -15.51 2.32 26.98
N GLN A 285 -15.39 3.14 25.94
CA GLN A 285 -16.45 4.07 25.61
C GLN A 285 -17.69 3.31 25.08
N PRO A 286 -18.91 3.81 25.33
CA PRO A 286 -20.13 3.19 24.82
C PRO A 286 -20.13 3.06 23.30
N GLY A 287 -20.01 1.84 22.78
CA GLY A 287 -20.01 1.52 21.34
C GLY A 287 -18.68 1.03 20.78
N GLU A 288 -17.62 1.02 21.59
CA GLU A 288 -16.36 0.34 21.25
C GLU A 288 -16.50 -1.18 21.42
N PHE A 289 -16.01 -1.91 20.45
CA PHE A 289 -16.00 -3.37 20.40
C PHE A 289 -14.58 -3.89 20.36
N GLU A 290 -14.40 -5.15 20.75
CA GLU A 290 -13.13 -5.83 20.49
C GLU A 290 -12.96 -6.03 18.99
N CYS A 291 -11.79 -5.67 18.47
CA CYS A 291 -11.45 -5.92 17.08
C CYS A 291 -11.58 -7.42 16.70
N ARG A 292 -11.47 -8.34 17.67
CA ARG A 292 -11.75 -9.77 17.49
C ARG A 292 -13.15 -10.07 16.97
N GLU A 293 -14.16 -9.26 17.30
CA GLU A 293 -15.52 -9.41 16.76
C GLU A 293 -15.57 -9.14 15.25
N PHE A 294 -14.62 -8.38 14.71
CA PHE A 294 -14.55 -8.01 13.30
C PHE A 294 -13.38 -8.69 12.58
N ARG A 295 -12.85 -9.79 13.12
CA ARG A 295 -11.67 -10.53 12.60
C ARG A 295 -11.64 -10.64 11.08
N GLU A 296 -12.72 -11.12 10.47
CA GLU A 296 -12.80 -11.26 9.01
C GLU A 296 -12.76 -9.93 8.24
N SER A 297 -13.28 -8.85 8.82
CA SER A 297 -13.25 -7.53 8.20
C SER A 297 -11.88 -6.88 8.34
N ILE A 298 -11.22 -7.09 9.48
CA ILE A 298 -9.85 -6.61 9.73
C ILE A 298 -8.86 -7.29 8.79
N LEU A 299 -8.95 -8.61 8.60
CA LEU A 299 -8.13 -9.31 7.60
C LEU A 299 -8.45 -8.86 6.17
N GLY A 300 -9.65 -8.33 5.92
CA GLY A 300 -10.03 -7.81 4.61
C GLY A 300 -9.36 -6.48 4.25
N VAL A 301 -8.77 -5.78 5.22
CA VAL A 301 -8.02 -4.52 5.03
C VAL A 301 -6.51 -4.72 5.21
N MET A 302 -6.04 -5.96 5.31
CA MET A 302 -4.61 -6.30 5.34
C MET A 302 -4.03 -6.37 3.91
N PRO A 303 -2.70 -6.22 3.74
CA PRO A 303 -1.67 -6.06 4.76
C PRO A 303 -1.60 -4.65 5.36
N HIS A 304 -1.18 -4.57 6.63
CA HIS A 304 -0.78 -3.31 7.26
C HIS A 304 0.74 -3.28 7.42
N HIS A 305 1.35 -2.21 6.92
CA HIS A 305 2.75 -1.87 7.12
C HIS A 305 2.82 -0.36 7.33
N TRP A 306 3.75 0.08 8.17
CA TRP A 306 4.00 1.50 8.41
C TRP A 306 5.49 1.70 8.72
N ASP A 307 6.17 2.43 7.86
CA ASP A 307 7.56 2.88 8.02
C ASP A 307 7.61 4.41 8.09
N ARG A 308 6.81 5.07 7.24
CA ARG A 308 6.86 6.50 7.01
C ARG A 308 5.49 7.14 7.03
N ARG A 309 5.49 8.47 7.09
CA ARG A 309 4.28 9.30 7.05
C ARG A 309 3.39 9.00 5.84
N GLU A 310 3.98 8.67 4.69
CA GLU A 310 3.27 8.38 3.45
C GLU A 310 2.51 7.03 3.50
N ASP A 311 2.83 6.14 4.46
CA ASP A 311 2.14 4.86 4.65
C ASP A 311 0.85 5.01 5.48
N THR A 312 0.61 6.18 6.08
CA THR A 312 -0.65 6.47 6.75
C THR A 312 -1.77 6.56 5.70
N LEU A 313 -2.81 5.72 5.84
CA LEU A 313 -3.90 5.60 4.87
C LEU A 313 -5.27 5.65 5.54
N LEU A 314 -6.25 6.26 4.87
CA LEU A 314 -7.66 6.21 5.23
C LEU A 314 -8.47 5.48 4.15
N GLU A 315 -8.91 4.25 4.44
CA GLU A 315 -9.70 3.43 3.52
C GLU A 315 -11.17 3.36 3.97
N LEU A 316 -12.10 3.52 3.03
CA LEU A 316 -13.52 3.25 3.29
C LEU A 316 -13.79 1.76 3.19
N ALA A 317 -14.22 1.15 4.29
CA ALA A 317 -14.49 -0.29 4.35
C ALA A 317 -15.88 -0.60 4.90
N ARG A 318 -16.27 -1.87 4.77
CA ARG A 318 -17.48 -2.40 5.39
C ARG A 318 -17.17 -3.46 6.43
N PHE A 319 -17.32 -3.10 7.69
CA PHE A 319 -17.12 -4.01 8.81
C PHE A 319 -18.40 -4.76 9.14
N LYS A 320 -18.27 -6.08 9.22
CA LYS A 320 -19.31 -7.02 9.65
C LYS A 320 -18.80 -7.83 10.82
N ARG A 321 -19.66 -8.03 11.82
CA ARG A 321 -19.34 -8.95 12.91
C ARG A 321 -19.14 -10.35 12.35
N HIS A 322 -18.03 -10.95 12.76
CA HIS A 322 -17.69 -12.33 12.47
C HIS A 322 -18.78 -13.25 13.02
N LYS A 323 -19.31 -14.12 12.16
CA LYS A 323 -20.34 -15.08 12.55
C LYS A 323 -19.68 -16.20 13.35
N ARG A 324 -19.73 -16.12 14.68
CA ARG A 324 -19.39 -17.28 15.52
C ARG A 324 -20.30 -18.43 15.10
N LYS A 325 -19.72 -19.57 14.68
CA LYS A 325 -20.50 -20.81 14.54
C LYS A 325 -21.12 -21.06 15.90
N ILE A 326 -22.46 -20.97 15.98
CA ILE A 326 -23.19 -21.42 17.16
C ILE A 326 -22.84 -22.91 17.27
N LEU A 327 -21.98 -23.26 18.23
CA LEU A 327 -21.75 -24.66 18.59
C LEU A 327 -23.15 -25.25 18.77
N LYS A 328 -23.51 -26.24 17.95
CA LYS A 328 -24.76 -26.98 18.13
C LYS A 328 -24.77 -27.41 19.59
N ARG A 329 -25.67 -26.82 20.38
CA ARG A 329 -25.94 -27.23 21.75
C ARG A 329 -26.11 -28.74 21.69
N THR A 330 -25.16 -29.47 22.27
CA THR A 330 -25.29 -30.90 22.50
C THR A 330 -26.66 -31.11 23.12
N SER A 331 -27.49 -31.92 22.48
CA SER A 331 -28.88 -32.13 22.88
C SER A 331 -28.91 -32.80 24.26
N GLY A 332 -28.85 -31.99 25.31
CA GLY A 332 -29.25 -32.41 26.65
C GLY A 332 -30.72 -32.78 26.59
N LYS A 333 -31.02 -34.01 27.01
CA LYS A 333 -32.35 -34.64 27.04
C LYS A 333 -33.46 -33.63 27.31
N THR A 334 -34.26 -33.35 26.29
CA THR A 334 -35.53 -32.64 26.42
C THR A 334 -36.54 -33.52 27.14
N ILE A 335 -36.94 -33.08 28.33
CA ILE A 335 -38.09 -33.62 29.06
C ILE A 335 -39.34 -33.27 28.24
N ASN A 336 -40.08 -34.29 27.81
CA ASN A 336 -41.32 -34.17 27.05
C ASN A 336 -42.41 -33.50 27.90
N TYR A 337 -42.96 -32.40 27.41
CA TYR A 337 -44.31 -31.96 27.77
C TYR A 337 -45.20 -32.06 26.52
N PRO A 338 -46.39 -32.69 26.62
CA PRO A 338 -47.24 -32.94 25.47
C PRO A 338 -48.18 -31.77 25.24
N PHE A 339 -47.93 -30.97 24.20
CA PHE A 339 -49.00 -30.19 23.56
C PHE A 339 -48.84 -30.33 22.05
N HIS A 340 -49.75 -31.11 21.47
CA HIS A 340 -49.94 -31.28 20.04
C HIS A 340 -50.29 -29.95 19.38
N LYS A 341 -49.56 -29.61 18.32
CA LYS A 341 -50.03 -28.70 17.26
C LYS A 341 -49.78 -29.41 15.92
N PRO A 342 -50.72 -29.39 14.96
CA PRO A 342 -50.69 -30.31 13.83
C PRO A 342 -49.63 -29.93 12.79
N GLU A 343 -49.00 -30.95 12.19
CA GLU A 343 -48.21 -30.82 10.97
C GLU A 343 -49.11 -30.38 9.81
N GLU A 344 -48.80 -29.22 9.23
CA GLU A 344 -49.40 -28.78 7.98
C GLU A 344 -48.67 -29.46 6.81
N ASN A 345 -49.37 -30.41 6.19
CA ASN A 345 -48.92 -31.16 5.03
C ASN A 345 -48.66 -30.24 3.83
N HIS A 346 -47.48 -30.41 3.25
CA HIS A 346 -47.13 -30.36 1.83
C HIS A 346 -48.09 -29.66 0.85
N LEU A 347 -47.58 -28.62 0.17
CA LEU A 347 -48.14 -28.12 -1.09
C LEU A 347 -48.13 -29.24 -2.16
N PRO A 348 -49.19 -29.41 -2.97
CA PRO A 348 -49.30 -30.51 -3.92
C PRO A 348 -48.44 -30.29 -5.17
N GLY A 349 -47.83 -31.37 -5.69
CA GLY A 349 -47.27 -31.39 -7.05
C GLY A 349 -45.76 -31.23 -7.18
N LYS A 350 -44.96 -31.86 -6.30
CA LYS A 350 -43.50 -31.91 -6.45
C LYS A 350 -42.98 -33.34 -6.41
N ASP A 351 -43.10 -34.03 -7.54
CA ASP A 351 -42.52 -35.37 -7.73
C ASP A 351 -40.99 -35.29 -7.63
N SER A 352 -40.43 -35.92 -6.60
CA SER A 352 -39.00 -35.94 -6.27
C SER A 352 -38.17 -36.88 -7.18
N THR A 353 -38.79 -37.52 -8.18
CA THR A 353 -38.19 -38.60 -8.97
C THR A 353 -37.54 -38.15 -10.28
N LYS A 354 -37.66 -36.88 -10.70
CA LYS A 354 -37.06 -36.37 -11.95
C LYS A 354 -35.90 -35.41 -11.69
N LYS A 355 -34.68 -35.95 -11.52
CA LYS A 355 -33.45 -35.17 -11.32
C LYS A 355 -33.11 -34.25 -12.51
N ILE A 356 -33.50 -34.62 -13.73
CA ILE A 356 -33.15 -33.89 -14.96
C ILE A 356 -34.02 -32.64 -15.14
N SER A 357 -35.32 -32.68 -14.82
CA SER A 357 -36.21 -31.50 -14.91
C SER A 357 -35.85 -30.43 -13.88
N ASN A 358 -35.37 -30.82 -12.69
CA ASN A 358 -34.85 -29.88 -11.69
C ASN A 358 -33.53 -29.21 -12.13
N PHE A 359 -32.71 -29.90 -12.93
CA PHE A 359 -31.47 -29.33 -13.47
C PHE A 359 -31.77 -28.37 -14.62
N ILE A 360 -32.68 -28.73 -15.53
CA ILE A 360 -33.14 -27.86 -16.62
C ILE A 360 -33.92 -26.66 -16.06
N GLY A 361 -34.74 -26.84 -15.02
CA GLY A 361 -35.42 -25.75 -14.33
C GLY A 361 -34.46 -24.79 -13.62
N LYS A 362 -33.37 -25.30 -13.03
CA LYS A 362 -32.28 -24.46 -12.49
C LYS A 362 -31.49 -23.73 -13.58
N ALA A 363 -31.23 -24.39 -14.71
CA ALA A 363 -30.54 -23.77 -15.85
C ALA A 363 -31.41 -22.70 -16.53
N ALA A 364 -32.72 -22.93 -16.65
CA ALA A 364 -33.68 -21.95 -17.16
C ALA A 364 -33.87 -20.76 -16.21
N GLN A 365 -33.82 -20.99 -14.88
CA GLN A 365 -33.77 -19.91 -13.89
C GLN A 365 -32.43 -19.15 -13.92
N TYR A 366 -31.31 -19.81 -14.22
CA TYR A 366 -30.00 -19.16 -14.40
C TYR A 366 -29.93 -18.36 -15.72
N ALA A 367 -30.53 -18.86 -16.79
CA ALA A 367 -30.62 -18.16 -18.07
C ALA A 367 -31.61 -16.97 -18.01
N GLY A 368 -32.68 -17.09 -17.20
CA GLY A 368 -33.65 -16.01 -16.96
C GLY A 368 -33.25 -15.01 -15.86
N SER A 369 -32.22 -15.29 -15.06
CA SER A 369 -31.73 -14.39 -14.00
C SER A 369 -30.67 -13.39 -14.46
N ALA A 370 -30.23 -13.48 -15.73
CA ALA A 370 -29.45 -12.46 -16.40
C ALA A 370 -30.32 -11.22 -16.69
N LYS A 371 -30.90 -10.62 -15.65
CA LYS A 371 -31.34 -9.23 -15.72
C LYS A 371 -30.07 -8.40 -15.88
N PRO A 372 -29.99 -7.50 -16.87
CA PRO A 372 -28.88 -6.56 -16.91
C PRO A 372 -28.87 -5.84 -15.56
N ASN A 373 -27.73 -5.87 -14.87
CA ASN A 373 -27.51 -5.05 -13.68
C ASN A 373 -27.79 -3.61 -14.09
N LYS A 374 -28.99 -3.11 -13.77
CA LYS A 374 -29.28 -1.68 -13.92
C LYS A 374 -28.25 -0.98 -13.05
N PRO A 375 -27.47 -0.02 -13.58
CA PRO A 375 -26.53 0.74 -12.74
C PRO A 375 -27.33 1.36 -11.62
N PHE A 376 -26.95 1.09 -10.37
CA PHE A 376 -27.61 1.65 -9.19
C PHE A 376 -27.52 3.18 -9.28
N PRO A 377 -28.60 3.91 -9.60
CA PRO A 377 -28.50 5.34 -9.90
C PRO A 377 -28.53 6.19 -8.63
N TYR A 378 -28.63 5.57 -7.45
CA TYR A 378 -28.79 6.26 -6.18
C TYR A 378 -27.75 5.80 -5.16
N ILE A 379 -26.75 6.66 -4.92
CA ILE A 379 -25.87 6.55 -3.75
C ILE A 379 -26.63 7.17 -2.56
N PRO A 380 -26.95 6.38 -1.52
CA PRO A 380 -27.72 6.85 -0.37
C PRO A 380 -26.86 7.74 0.53
N THR A 381 -27.53 8.68 1.21
CA THR A 381 -26.93 9.36 2.36
C THR A 381 -26.64 8.34 3.45
N ILE A 382 -25.39 8.31 3.92
CA ILE A 382 -24.95 7.39 4.97
C ILE A 382 -25.37 7.96 6.31
N THR A 383 -26.10 7.16 7.09
CA THR A 383 -26.59 7.50 8.42
C THR A 383 -26.25 6.36 9.38
N ASN A 384 -26.45 6.56 10.67
CA ASN A 384 -26.18 5.52 11.68
C ASN A 384 -27.00 4.22 11.46
N HIS A 385 -28.07 4.28 10.67
CA HIS A 385 -28.95 3.14 10.42
C HIS A 385 -28.79 2.52 9.02
N THR A 386 -27.82 2.97 8.20
CA THR A 386 -27.66 2.40 6.86
C THR A 386 -27.14 0.96 6.91
N GLN A 387 -27.96 0.01 6.46
CA GLN A 387 -27.63 -1.42 6.46
C GLN A 387 -27.30 -1.99 5.07
N LEU A 388 -27.24 -1.16 4.02
CA LEU A 388 -27.04 -1.61 2.63
C LEU A 388 -25.66 -2.23 2.41
N TRP A 389 -25.59 -3.49 1.97
CA TRP A 389 -24.36 -4.31 2.02
C TRP A 389 -23.19 -3.81 1.16
N TRP A 390 -23.45 -3.00 0.13
CA TRP A 390 -22.45 -2.43 -0.78
C TRP A 390 -21.96 -1.03 -0.36
N VAL A 391 -22.51 -0.47 0.72
CA VAL A 391 -22.13 0.85 1.23
C VAL A 391 -21.13 0.67 2.39
N PRO A 392 -20.05 1.46 2.45
CA PRO A 392 -19.13 1.44 3.60
C PRO A 392 -19.84 1.92 4.86
N ASN A 393 -19.43 1.40 6.01
CA ASN A 393 -19.91 1.84 7.33
C ASN A 393 -18.78 2.35 8.22
N VAL A 394 -17.52 2.12 7.83
CA VAL A 394 -16.35 2.56 8.58
C VAL A 394 -15.32 3.21 7.67
N VAL A 395 -14.52 4.09 8.26
CA VAL A 395 -13.21 4.48 7.77
C VAL A 395 -12.19 3.72 8.58
N VAL A 396 -11.29 3.04 7.89
CA VAL A 396 -10.17 2.33 8.49
C VAL A 396 -8.95 3.22 8.33
N ALA A 397 -8.39 3.64 9.45
CA ALA A 397 -7.14 4.38 9.51
C ALA A 397 -6.00 3.40 9.76
N HIS A 398 -5.07 3.32 8.80
CA HIS A 398 -3.77 2.70 8.97
C HIS A 398 -2.82 3.77 9.50
N GLN A 399 -2.37 3.60 10.74
CA GLN A 399 -1.56 4.53 11.50
C GLN A 399 -0.28 3.84 11.97
N LYS A 400 0.70 4.63 12.43
CA LYS A 400 1.92 4.18 13.09
C LYS A 400 1.66 3.19 14.22
N GLU A 401 0.63 3.45 15.01
CA GLU A 401 0.26 2.62 16.17
C GLU A 401 -0.61 1.41 15.79
N GLY A 402 -0.94 1.23 14.50
CA GLY A 402 -1.73 0.12 13.99
C GLY A 402 -3.00 0.56 13.27
N ILE A 403 -4.08 -0.20 13.45
CA ILE A 403 -5.32 0.00 12.70
C ILE A 403 -6.43 0.50 13.61
N GLU A 404 -7.15 1.51 13.15
CA GLU A 404 -8.31 2.02 13.82
C GLU A 404 -9.52 2.04 12.88
N ALA A 405 -10.62 1.42 13.31
CA ALA A 405 -11.88 1.46 12.57
C ALA A 405 -12.79 2.51 13.19
N ILE A 406 -13.14 3.55 12.43
CA ILE A 406 -14.01 4.65 12.84
C ILE A 406 -15.35 4.55 12.10
N HIS A 407 -16.46 4.65 12.83
CA HIS A 407 -17.80 4.69 12.25
C HIS A 407 -17.99 5.93 11.37
N LEU A 408 -18.30 5.71 10.10
CA LEU A 408 -18.30 6.74 9.06
C LEU A 408 -19.30 7.88 9.33
N ALA A 409 -20.49 7.57 9.84
CA ALA A 409 -21.54 8.57 10.05
C ALA A 409 -21.39 9.37 11.35
N SER A 410 -20.81 8.79 12.39
CA SER A 410 -20.73 9.43 13.72
C SER A 410 -19.33 9.84 14.16
N GLY A 411 -18.28 9.39 13.46
CA GLY A 411 -16.89 9.62 13.87
C GLY A 411 -16.47 8.88 15.14
N ARG A 412 -17.23 7.87 15.58
CA ARG A 412 -16.94 7.11 16.81
C ARG A 412 -16.07 5.90 16.51
N THR A 413 -15.13 5.59 17.39
CA THR A 413 -14.27 4.41 17.28
C THR A 413 -15.11 3.13 17.41
N PHE A 414 -15.02 2.24 16.42
CA PHE A 414 -15.57 0.89 16.49
C PHE A 414 -14.60 -0.04 17.20
N CYS A 415 -13.34 -0.03 16.81
CA CYS A 415 -12.28 -0.75 17.50
C CYS A 415 -10.91 -0.19 17.08
N LYS A 416 -9.93 -0.26 17.99
CA LYS A 416 -8.52 0.06 17.73
C LYS A 416 -7.69 -1.20 17.96
N LEU A 417 -6.85 -1.56 16.99
CA LEU A 417 -5.94 -2.69 17.03
C LEU A 417 -4.52 -2.15 16.99
N HIS A 418 -3.79 -2.31 18.10
CA HIS A 418 -2.42 -1.82 18.18
C HIS A 418 -1.49 -2.79 17.47
N LEU A 419 -0.71 -2.29 16.51
CA LEU A 419 0.25 -3.04 15.72
C LEU A 419 1.59 -2.32 15.76
N GLN A 420 2.69 -3.08 15.76
CA GLN A 420 4.04 -2.52 15.82
C GLN A 420 4.44 -1.90 14.47
N GLU A 421 5.14 -0.76 14.50
CA GLU A 421 5.77 -0.14 13.33
C GLU A 421 6.95 -0.96 12.79
N GLY A 422 7.37 -0.69 11.54
CA GLY A 422 8.60 -1.28 10.97
C GLY A 422 8.50 -2.77 10.60
N GLY A 423 7.28 -3.31 10.48
CA GLY A 423 7.05 -4.71 10.07
C GLY A 423 5.78 -4.90 9.26
N LEU A 424 5.56 -6.12 8.81
CA LEU A 424 4.41 -6.53 8.00
C LEU A 424 3.38 -7.25 8.88
N HIS A 425 2.14 -6.76 8.87
CA HIS A 425 1.00 -7.43 9.52
C HIS A 425 0.05 -7.97 8.46
N ALA A 426 -0.06 -9.29 8.36
CA ALA A 426 -0.87 -9.98 7.37
C ALA A 426 -1.14 -11.43 7.80
N ASP A 427 -2.07 -12.12 7.14
CA ASP A 427 -2.27 -13.57 7.32
C ASP A 427 -1.34 -14.32 6.37
N ILE A 428 -0.07 -14.49 6.73
CA ILE A 428 0.95 -14.95 5.78
C ILE A 428 0.79 -16.43 5.43
N ASN A 429 0.26 -17.24 6.36
CA ASN A 429 0.07 -18.68 6.18
C ASN A 429 -1.33 -19.06 5.65
N GLY A 430 -2.32 -18.14 5.70
CA GLY A 430 -3.68 -18.36 5.20
C GLY A 430 -4.62 -19.05 6.20
N ASP A 431 -4.27 -19.11 7.49
CA ASP A 431 -5.11 -19.73 8.54
C ASP A 431 -6.19 -18.78 9.10
N GLY A 432 -6.21 -17.52 8.62
CA GLY A 432 -7.11 -16.48 9.03
C GLY A 432 -6.73 -15.84 10.36
N VAL A 433 -5.56 -16.08 10.93
CA VAL A 433 -4.98 -15.36 12.08
C VAL A 433 -4.14 -14.22 11.54
N LEU A 434 -4.03 -13.13 12.31
CA LEU A 434 -3.13 -12.04 11.95
C LEU A 434 -1.72 -12.40 12.40
N ASP A 435 -0.77 -12.39 11.47
CA ASP A 435 0.63 -12.63 11.71
C ASP A 435 1.42 -11.32 11.62
N HIS A 436 2.57 -11.28 12.29
CA HIS A 436 3.51 -10.18 12.26
C HIS A 436 4.88 -10.66 11.83
N VAL A 437 5.45 -10.03 10.81
CA VAL A 437 6.81 -10.28 10.33
C VAL A 437 7.68 -9.05 10.60
N GLN A 438 8.77 -9.28 11.30
CA GLN A 438 9.78 -8.29 11.62
C GLN A 438 11.13 -8.74 11.06
N ALA A 439 11.91 -7.79 10.53
CA ALA A 439 13.28 -8.01 10.11
C ALA A 439 14.19 -6.95 10.73
N VAL A 440 15.40 -7.34 11.11
CA VAL A 440 16.31 -6.49 11.88
C VAL A 440 17.65 -6.33 11.15
N GLY A 441 18.06 -5.07 10.99
CA GLY A 441 19.37 -4.66 10.49
C GLY A 441 20.42 -4.57 11.60
N GLY A 442 21.56 -3.95 11.29
CA GLY A 442 22.64 -3.64 12.22
C GLY A 442 22.32 -2.51 13.18
N ASN A 443 21.84 -1.41 12.61
CA ASN A 443 21.36 -0.26 13.36
C ASN A 443 19.97 -0.61 13.93
N GLY A 444 19.92 -0.92 15.24
CA GLY A 444 18.69 -1.28 15.94
C GLY A 444 18.71 -2.68 16.57
N ALA A 445 19.66 -3.54 16.20
CA ALA A 445 19.76 -4.90 16.76
C ALA A 445 19.92 -4.90 18.28
N GLU A 446 20.53 -3.88 18.91
CA GLU A 446 20.67 -3.81 20.37
C GLU A 446 19.36 -3.43 21.11
N GLN A 447 18.32 -2.97 20.40
CA GLN A 447 17.07 -2.46 20.98
C GLN A 447 15.82 -3.23 20.52
N THR A 448 15.88 -3.96 19.39
CA THR A 448 14.73 -4.68 18.84
C THR A 448 14.60 -6.08 19.45
N VAL A 449 13.63 -6.24 20.33
CA VAL A 449 13.22 -7.53 20.89
C VAL A 449 12.19 -8.18 19.95
N ALA A 450 12.34 -9.47 19.67
CA ALA A 450 11.37 -10.19 18.86
C ALA A 450 9.99 -10.15 19.53
N SER A 451 8.95 -9.85 18.76
CA SER A 451 7.59 -9.76 19.29
C SER A 451 7.18 -11.05 20.02
N GLY A 452 6.82 -10.94 21.31
CA GLY A 452 6.48 -12.09 22.16
C GLY A 452 7.65 -12.88 22.77
N SER A 453 8.90 -12.47 22.56
CA SER A 453 10.10 -13.04 23.20
C SER A 453 10.82 -11.98 24.05
N MET A 454 11.77 -12.40 24.89
CA MET A 454 12.75 -11.51 25.54
C MET A 454 14.11 -11.53 24.82
N GLU A 455 14.23 -12.30 23.73
CA GLU A 455 15.46 -12.43 22.98
C GLU A 455 15.64 -11.28 21.98
N VAL A 456 16.82 -10.67 22.05
CA VAL A 456 17.27 -9.62 21.14
C VAL A 456 17.54 -10.24 19.77
N LEU A 457 16.95 -9.66 18.72
CA LEU A 457 17.13 -10.14 17.36
C LEU A 457 18.55 -9.85 16.88
N ARG A 458 19.19 -10.88 16.30
CA ARG A 458 20.49 -10.71 15.64
C ARG A 458 20.31 -9.83 14.40
N PRO A 459 21.31 -8.99 14.04
CA PRO A 459 21.31 -8.36 12.73
C PRO A 459 21.15 -9.41 11.64
N CYS A 460 20.54 -9.03 10.51
CA CYS A 460 20.38 -9.90 9.35
C CYS A 460 19.41 -11.08 9.60
N TRP A 461 18.41 -10.87 10.45
CA TRP A 461 17.48 -11.93 10.84
C TRP A 461 16.03 -11.47 10.75
N ALA A 462 15.14 -12.38 10.36
CA ALA A 462 13.71 -12.17 10.26
C ALA A 462 12.94 -13.17 11.13
N VAL A 463 11.94 -12.67 11.82
CA VAL A 463 11.03 -13.46 12.66
C VAL A 463 9.59 -13.19 12.22
N ALA A 464 8.85 -14.28 12.02
CA ALA A 464 7.40 -14.24 11.82
C ALA A 464 6.70 -14.86 13.02
N THR A 465 5.67 -14.19 13.51
CA THR A 465 4.86 -14.59 14.68
C THR A 465 3.38 -14.55 14.32
N SER A 466 2.58 -15.39 14.97
CA SER A 466 1.14 -15.46 14.76
C SER A 466 0.37 -15.04 16.01
N GLY A 467 -0.67 -14.24 15.82
CA GLY A 467 -1.60 -13.77 16.84
C GLY A 467 -1.27 -12.38 17.38
N VAL A 468 -2.32 -11.65 17.77
CA VAL A 468 -2.24 -10.38 18.50
C VAL A 468 -3.09 -10.50 19.79
N PRO A 469 -2.49 -10.64 20.97
CA PRO A 469 -1.03 -10.75 21.24
C PRO A 469 -0.42 -12.06 20.71
N VAL A 470 0.91 -12.07 20.55
CA VAL A 470 1.67 -13.19 19.97
C VAL A 470 1.42 -14.49 20.73
N ARG A 471 1.17 -15.57 19.98
CA ARG A 471 0.91 -16.92 20.52
C ARG A 471 1.91 -17.96 20.06
N GLU A 472 2.42 -17.79 18.85
CA GLU A 472 3.25 -18.77 18.18
C GLU A 472 4.28 -18.06 17.31
N GLN A 473 5.47 -18.63 17.20
CA GLN A 473 6.47 -18.21 16.22
C GLN A 473 6.34 -19.10 14.98
N LEU A 474 5.99 -18.50 13.84
CA LEU A 474 5.86 -19.21 12.57
C LEU A 474 7.23 -19.59 12.01
N PHE A 475 8.16 -18.64 11.97
CA PHE A 475 9.53 -18.93 11.56
C PHE A 475 10.57 -17.93 12.08
N ASN A 476 11.83 -18.37 11.97
CA ASN A 476 13.02 -17.62 12.31
C ASN A 476 14.10 -17.91 11.26
N ALA A 477 14.55 -16.91 10.49
CA ALA A 477 15.46 -17.14 9.37
C ALA A 477 16.45 -15.99 9.12
N SER A 478 17.64 -16.34 8.62
CA SER A 478 18.64 -15.41 8.10
C SER A 478 18.16 -14.78 6.79
N ILE A 479 18.32 -13.46 6.63
CA ILE A 479 17.92 -12.76 5.39
C ILE A 479 19.08 -12.42 4.45
N CYS A 480 20.34 -12.44 4.91
CA CYS A 480 21.52 -12.14 4.06
C CYS A 480 22.27 -13.39 3.60
N HIS A 481 22.22 -14.50 4.36
CA HIS A 481 22.91 -15.74 3.98
C HIS A 481 22.01 -16.95 4.20
N HIS A 482 21.62 -17.64 3.13
CA HIS A 482 20.99 -18.95 3.24
C HIS A 482 22.05 -20.07 3.21
N SER A 483 22.20 -20.81 4.32
CA SER A 483 22.92 -22.09 4.31
C SER A 483 21.93 -23.22 4.05
N LEU A 484 22.13 -23.97 2.97
CA LEU A 484 21.31 -25.14 2.59
C LEU A 484 21.35 -26.28 3.65
N PHE A 485 22.30 -26.21 4.59
CA PHE A 485 22.43 -27.14 5.69
C PHE A 485 22.15 -26.44 7.02
N ASN A 486 20.87 -26.39 7.44
CA ASN A 486 20.44 -26.06 8.80
C ASN A 486 20.79 -27.19 9.81
N LEU A 487 21.98 -27.81 9.68
CA LEU A 487 22.39 -28.91 10.57
C LEU A 487 23.01 -28.44 11.88
N PHE A 488 23.28 -27.14 12.02
CA PHE A 488 23.82 -26.55 13.24
C PHE A 488 23.08 -25.25 13.56
N GLN A 489 22.30 -25.24 14.64
CA GLN A 489 22.08 -24.00 15.39
C GLN A 489 23.48 -23.47 15.72
N HIS A 490 23.94 -22.44 15.01
CA HIS A 490 25.24 -21.80 15.25
C HIS A 490 25.19 -21.06 16.59
N GLY A 491 25.34 -21.81 17.67
CA GLY A 491 26.08 -21.40 18.84
C GLY A 491 27.54 -21.77 18.60
N GLU A 492 28.43 -20.80 18.75
CA GLU A 492 29.89 -20.96 18.84
C GLU A 492 30.57 -21.42 17.53
N TYR A 493 31.28 -20.50 16.87
CA TYR A 493 32.47 -20.68 15.99
C TYR A 493 32.46 -19.65 14.84
N SER A 494 32.70 -18.38 15.17
CA SER A 494 33.22 -17.39 14.22
C SER A 494 34.54 -16.80 14.74
N ARG A 495 35.51 -17.68 14.99
CA ARG A 495 36.93 -17.30 14.96
C ARG A 495 37.56 -17.95 13.72
N ASN A 496 37.99 -17.07 12.80
CA ASN A 496 38.94 -17.27 11.69
C ASN A 496 38.36 -17.56 10.29
N PHE A 497 38.23 -16.54 9.44
CA PHE A 497 39.23 -16.06 8.46
C PHE A 497 38.54 -15.14 7.42
N GLY A 498 38.94 -13.86 7.35
CA GLY A 498 38.88 -13.09 6.10
C GLY A 498 37.60 -12.34 5.72
N ARG A 499 37.06 -11.50 6.62
CA ARG A 499 36.21 -10.29 6.43
C ARG A 499 35.17 -10.27 7.55
N THR A 500 35.44 -9.51 8.61
CA THR A 500 34.39 -9.07 9.52
C THR A 500 33.44 -8.22 8.69
N HIS A 501 32.38 -8.81 8.15
CA HIS A 501 31.32 -8.04 7.52
C HIS A 501 30.79 -7.09 8.59
N ASP A 502 30.92 -5.79 8.34
CA ASP A 502 30.37 -4.77 9.22
C ASP A 502 28.84 -4.92 9.19
N LEU A 503 28.33 -5.66 10.17
CA LEU A 503 26.91 -5.89 10.36
C LEU A 503 26.26 -4.69 11.02
N ALA A 504 27.01 -3.74 11.58
CA ALA A 504 26.46 -2.55 12.23
C ALA A 504 25.79 -1.61 11.22
N SER A 505 26.32 -1.50 10.00
CA SER A 505 25.78 -0.65 8.94
C SER A 505 24.67 -1.30 8.10
N LEU A 506 24.17 -2.48 8.48
CA LEU A 506 23.14 -3.18 7.72
C LEU A 506 21.78 -2.51 7.94
N GLU A 507 21.09 -2.16 6.87
CA GLU A 507 19.70 -1.70 6.90
C GLU A 507 18.82 -2.69 6.15
N VAL A 508 17.56 -2.79 6.56
CA VAL A 508 16.57 -3.70 5.97
C VAL A 508 15.31 -2.89 5.71
N ALA A 509 14.80 -2.95 4.48
CA ALA A 509 13.53 -2.34 4.13
C ALA A 509 12.36 -3.12 4.76
N THR A 510 11.24 -2.47 5.02
CA THR A 510 10.05 -3.15 5.57
C THR A 510 9.59 -4.29 4.64
N PRO A 511 9.36 -5.49 5.19
CA PRO A 511 9.04 -6.66 4.37
C PRO A 511 7.67 -6.53 3.69
N ILE A 512 7.52 -7.20 2.54
CA ILE A 512 6.26 -7.24 1.78
C ILE A 512 5.74 -8.66 1.59
N LEU A 513 4.43 -8.78 1.36
CA LEU A 513 3.78 -10.04 1.02
C LEU A 513 3.52 -10.13 -0.49
N ILE A 514 3.97 -11.22 -1.10
CA ILE A 514 3.65 -11.58 -2.49
C ILE A 514 2.66 -12.75 -2.47
N PRO A 515 1.43 -12.57 -2.97
CA PRO A 515 0.43 -13.63 -3.00
C PRO A 515 0.94 -14.85 -3.77
N ARG A 516 0.80 -16.03 -3.17
CA ARG A 516 1.14 -17.30 -3.81
C ARG A 516 -0.11 -17.93 -4.39
N SER A 517 -0.05 -18.35 -5.66
CA SER A 517 -1.10 -19.16 -6.26
C SER A 517 -0.87 -20.64 -5.95
N ASP A 518 -1.52 -21.16 -4.91
CA ASP A 518 -1.52 -22.59 -4.55
C ASP A 518 -2.73 -23.34 -5.14
N GLY A 519 -3.51 -22.69 -6.01
CA GLY A 519 -4.75 -23.22 -6.57
C GLY A 519 -5.98 -23.02 -5.67
N HIS A 520 -5.80 -22.50 -4.46
CA HIS A 520 -6.89 -22.08 -3.58
C HIS A 520 -7.15 -20.58 -3.70
N ARG A 521 -8.39 -20.19 -3.36
CA ARG A 521 -8.78 -18.77 -3.31
C ARG A 521 -8.54 -18.24 -1.92
N HIS A 522 -7.39 -17.62 -1.75
CA HIS A 522 -7.07 -16.84 -0.56
C HIS A 522 -7.69 -15.44 -0.64
N ARG A 523 -7.90 -14.81 0.51
CA ARG A 523 -8.29 -13.39 0.56
C ARG A 523 -7.11 -12.53 0.09
N LYS A 524 -7.39 -11.33 -0.38
CA LYS A 524 -6.33 -10.35 -0.69
C LYS A 524 -5.52 -10.10 0.58
N GLY A 525 -4.19 -10.10 0.48
CA GLY A 525 -3.30 -9.93 1.63
C GLY A 525 -3.22 -11.14 2.56
N SER A 526 -3.67 -12.32 2.12
CA SER A 526 -3.49 -13.58 2.85
C SER A 526 -2.80 -14.63 1.97
N HIS A 527 -2.02 -15.50 2.61
CA HIS A 527 -1.27 -16.61 2.03
C HIS A 527 -0.28 -16.20 0.93
N GLY A 528 0.99 -16.07 1.29
CA GLY A 528 2.01 -15.66 0.34
C GLY A 528 3.43 -15.78 0.84
N ASP A 529 4.34 -15.37 -0.04
CA ASP A 529 5.77 -15.33 0.22
C ASP A 529 6.12 -13.97 0.81
N VAL A 530 6.93 -13.98 1.85
CA VAL A 530 7.45 -12.76 2.46
C VAL A 530 8.81 -12.46 1.84
N VAL A 531 8.94 -11.26 1.31
CA VAL A 531 10.15 -10.79 0.63
C VAL A 531 10.84 -9.72 1.47
N PHE A 532 12.15 -9.84 1.57
CA PHE A 532 13.03 -8.95 2.32
C PHE A 532 14.05 -8.32 1.36
N LEU A 533 14.43 -7.06 1.62
CA LEU A 533 15.47 -6.34 0.88
C LEU A 533 16.46 -5.73 1.88
N THR A 534 17.74 -6.02 1.70
CA THR A 534 18.83 -5.42 2.48
C THR A 534 19.49 -4.28 1.72
N ASN A 535 20.16 -3.38 2.45
CA ASN A 535 20.88 -2.25 1.84
C ASN A 535 22.06 -2.65 0.96
N ARG A 536 22.43 -3.93 0.96
CA ARG A 536 23.42 -4.53 0.06
C ARG A 536 22.80 -5.01 -1.26
N GLY A 537 21.52 -4.75 -1.49
CA GLY A 537 20.79 -5.18 -2.69
C GLY A 537 20.43 -6.66 -2.69
N GLU A 538 20.52 -7.35 -1.54
CA GLU A 538 20.11 -8.75 -1.43
C GLU A 538 18.60 -8.83 -1.23
N VAL A 539 17.92 -9.55 -2.12
CA VAL A 539 16.48 -9.79 -2.05
C VAL A 539 16.24 -11.26 -1.74
N THR A 540 15.59 -11.54 -0.62
CA THR A 540 15.37 -12.91 -0.14
C THR A 540 13.88 -13.19 0.01
N SER A 541 13.43 -14.35 -0.46
CA SER A 541 12.03 -14.79 -0.36
C SER A 541 11.88 -16.04 0.50
N TYR A 542 10.94 -15.98 1.44
CA TYR A 542 10.55 -17.07 2.32
C TYR A 542 9.06 -17.32 2.26
N SER A 543 8.66 -18.58 2.27
CA SER A 543 7.26 -18.96 2.46
C SER A 543 7.05 -19.63 3.82
N PRO A 544 5.92 -19.41 4.50
CA PRO A 544 5.61 -20.13 5.73
C PRO A 544 5.49 -21.64 5.45
N GLY A 545 6.00 -22.47 6.36
CA GLY A 545 5.91 -23.93 6.25
C GLY A 545 4.48 -24.47 6.35
N LEU A 546 4.20 -25.58 5.65
CA LEU A 546 2.89 -26.25 5.57
C LEU A 546 2.27 -26.64 6.94
N HIS A 547 3.06 -26.74 7.99
CA HIS A 547 2.61 -27.12 9.34
C HIS A 547 2.72 -25.98 10.36
N GLY A 548 2.88 -24.72 9.91
CA GLY A 548 3.02 -23.57 10.79
C GLY A 548 4.40 -23.43 11.46
N HIS A 549 5.33 -24.35 11.19
CA HIS A 549 6.67 -24.33 11.75
C HIS A 549 7.75 -24.26 10.66
N GLY A 550 8.58 -23.23 10.75
CA GLY A 550 9.77 -23.04 9.93
C GLY A 550 9.54 -22.23 8.65
N ALA A 551 10.62 -21.60 8.18
CA ALA A 551 10.63 -20.88 6.91
C ALA A 551 11.09 -21.82 5.80
N VAL A 552 10.33 -21.91 4.71
CA VAL A 552 10.78 -22.57 3.49
C VAL A 552 11.43 -21.52 2.61
N TRP A 553 12.74 -21.61 2.45
CA TRP A 553 13.49 -20.76 1.51
C TRP A 553 13.02 -21.01 0.08
N GLN A 554 12.78 -19.94 -0.67
CA GLN A 554 12.38 -20.02 -2.08
C GLN A 554 13.53 -19.67 -3.00
N TRP A 555 14.08 -18.47 -2.80
CA TRP A 555 15.16 -17.94 -3.62
C TRP A 555 15.82 -16.74 -2.91
N GLN A 556 17.04 -16.42 -3.35
CA GLN A 556 17.76 -15.21 -2.97
C GLN A 556 18.46 -14.65 -4.21
N LEU A 557 18.38 -13.34 -4.39
CA LEU A 557 19.00 -12.61 -5.49
C LEU A 557 19.89 -11.49 -4.96
N SER A 558 20.96 -11.18 -5.67
CA SER A 558 21.73 -9.95 -5.49
C SER A 558 21.41 -9.02 -6.65
N THR A 559 21.02 -7.79 -6.33
CA THR A 559 20.55 -6.76 -7.26
C THR A 559 21.33 -5.47 -7.01
N GLY A 560 21.30 -4.51 -7.95
CA GLY A 560 21.91 -3.19 -7.72
C GLY A 560 21.04 -2.22 -6.91
N ALA A 561 19.93 -2.67 -6.32
CA ALA A 561 19.10 -1.89 -5.39
C ALA A 561 19.79 -1.71 -4.02
N ILE A 562 20.96 -1.08 -4.04
CA ILE A 562 21.87 -0.83 -2.91
C ILE A 562 21.63 0.58 -2.37
N TRP A 563 21.74 0.80 -1.06
CA TRP A 563 21.72 2.13 -0.47
C TRP A 563 22.54 2.19 0.82
N SER A 564 22.81 3.40 1.32
CA SER A 564 23.40 3.60 2.63
C SER A 564 22.92 4.88 3.27
N ASN A 565 22.36 4.80 4.48
CA ASN A 565 22.03 5.95 5.29
C ASN A 565 22.95 5.95 6.52
N LEU A 566 24.16 6.49 6.37
CA LEU A 566 25.08 6.61 7.50
C LEU A 566 24.48 7.57 8.54
N PRO A 567 24.35 7.16 9.82
CA PRO A 567 23.84 8.03 10.86
C PRO A 567 24.83 9.18 11.08
N SER A 568 24.40 10.41 10.82
CA SER A 568 25.20 11.60 11.09
C SER A 568 25.20 11.91 12.60
N PRO A 569 26.38 12.08 13.24
CA PRO A 569 26.50 12.27 14.69
C PRO A 569 25.88 13.58 15.22
N SER A 570 25.49 14.49 14.32
CA SER A 570 24.91 15.81 14.61
C SER A 570 23.40 15.90 14.33
N GLY A 571 22.75 14.82 13.86
CA GLY A 571 21.35 14.86 13.42
C GLY A 571 21.11 15.76 12.19
N MET A 572 22.19 16.24 11.55
CA MET A 572 22.14 17.00 10.29
C MET A 572 22.25 16.04 9.10
N MET A 573 21.34 16.16 8.14
CA MET A 573 21.40 15.43 6.86
C MET A 573 22.49 16.04 5.95
N GLU A 574 23.77 15.70 6.17
CA GLU A 574 24.87 16.15 5.28
C GLU A 574 24.85 15.45 3.91
N SER A 575 24.31 14.23 3.84
CA SER A 575 23.98 13.49 2.62
C SER A 575 22.50 13.12 2.68
N GLY A 576 21.69 13.56 1.73
CA GLY A 576 20.24 13.30 1.73
C GLY A 576 19.93 11.80 1.95
N ILE A 577 18.94 11.51 2.80
CA ILE A 577 18.54 10.13 3.11
C ILE A 577 17.94 9.49 1.86
N VAL A 578 18.46 8.32 1.49
CA VAL A 578 17.90 7.48 0.44
C VAL A 578 16.70 6.75 1.01
N VAL A 579 15.56 6.86 0.32
CA VAL A 579 14.36 6.10 0.65
C VAL A 579 14.30 4.87 -0.25
N PRO A 580 14.68 3.68 0.24
CA PRO A 580 14.59 2.46 -0.56
C PRO A 580 13.13 2.12 -0.85
N THR A 581 12.88 1.45 -1.97
CA THR A 581 11.56 0.93 -2.30
C THR A 581 11.59 -0.59 -2.26
N LEU A 582 10.71 -1.19 -1.47
CA LEU A 582 10.34 -2.60 -1.59
C LEU A 582 8.81 -2.65 -1.64
N LYS A 583 8.24 -2.93 -2.81
CA LYS A 583 6.78 -2.89 -3.02
C LYS A 583 6.34 -3.95 -4.01
N SER A 584 5.11 -4.44 -3.86
CA SER A 584 4.46 -5.26 -4.89
C SER A 584 3.55 -4.41 -5.79
N PHE A 585 3.59 -4.67 -7.09
CA PHE A 585 2.73 -3.99 -8.07
C PHE A 585 2.41 -4.92 -9.24
N SER A 586 1.38 -4.59 -10.02
CA SER A 586 1.04 -5.34 -11.24
C SER A 586 1.60 -4.61 -12.46
N LEU A 587 2.16 -5.34 -13.43
CA LEU A 587 2.67 -4.76 -14.69
C LEU A 587 1.55 -4.22 -15.60
N ARG A 588 0.30 -4.52 -15.29
CA ARG A 588 -0.88 -4.06 -16.03
C ARG A 588 -1.94 -3.60 -15.06
N VAL A 589 -2.68 -2.58 -15.48
CA VAL A 589 -3.86 -2.12 -14.75
C VAL A 589 -4.89 -3.26 -14.77
N HIS A 590 -5.24 -3.79 -13.58
CA HIS A 590 -6.15 -4.92 -13.33
C HIS A 590 -5.59 -6.35 -13.50
N ASP A 591 -4.27 -6.53 -13.59
CA ASP A 591 -3.70 -7.87 -13.50
C ASP A 591 -3.57 -8.34 -12.04
N ASN A 592 -3.88 -9.61 -11.82
CA ASN A 592 -3.77 -10.26 -10.51
C ASN A 592 -2.34 -10.72 -10.22
N GLN A 593 -1.50 -10.85 -11.24
CA GLN A 593 -0.11 -11.22 -11.06
C GLN A 593 0.69 -10.00 -10.58
N GLN A 594 1.17 -10.11 -9.35
CA GLN A 594 2.04 -9.10 -8.74
C GLN A 594 3.51 -9.45 -9.01
N VAL A 595 4.31 -8.42 -9.28
CA VAL A 595 5.77 -8.47 -9.34
C VAL A 595 6.34 -7.62 -8.19
N ILE A 596 7.62 -7.79 -7.93
CA ILE A 596 8.34 -7.09 -6.86
C ILE A 596 9.13 -5.94 -7.47
N LEU A 597 9.00 -4.74 -6.93
CA LEU A 597 9.86 -3.59 -7.22
C LEU A 597 10.83 -3.40 -6.05
N ALA A 598 12.13 -3.50 -6.32
CA ALA A 598 13.19 -3.18 -5.38
C ALA A 598 14.00 -1.99 -5.92
N ALA A 599 14.14 -0.91 -5.16
CA ALA A 599 14.92 0.26 -5.60
C ALA A 599 15.85 0.75 -4.49
N GLY A 600 17.09 1.05 -4.87
CA GLY A 600 18.11 1.65 -4.02
C GLY A 600 18.44 3.08 -4.45
N GLU A 601 19.71 3.45 -4.31
CA GLU A 601 20.22 4.78 -4.63
C GLU A 601 20.34 5.03 -6.15
N GLN A 602 20.85 4.04 -6.88
CA GLN A 602 21.23 4.20 -8.29
C GLN A 602 20.44 3.30 -9.25
N GLU A 603 19.82 2.23 -8.76
CA GLU A 603 19.14 1.25 -9.62
C GLU A 603 17.81 0.81 -8.98
N ALA A 604 16.79 0.65 -9.82
CA ALA A 604 15.55 -0.03 -9.50
C ALA A 604 15.40 -1.30 -10.34
N VAL A 605 14.98 -2.39 -9.72
CA VAL A 605 14.90 -3.71 -10.32
C VAL A 605 13.49 -4.27 -10.12
N VAL A 606 12.92 -4.80 -11.20
CA VAL A 606 11.64 -5.52 -11.16
C VAL A 606 11.91 -7.02 -11.18
N ILE A 607 11.37 -7.74 -10.20
CA ILE A 607 11.65 -9.14 -9.95
C ILE A 607 10.33 -9.92 -10.02
N SER A 608 10.36 -11.09 -10.68
CA SER A 608 9.23 -12.01 -10.72
C SER A 608 9.00 -12.66 -9.35
N PRO A 609 7.78 -13.12 -9.03
CA PRO A 609 7.54 -13.90 -7.82
C PRO A 609 8.44 -15.14 -7.67
N GLY A 610 8.93 -15.68 -8.79
CA GLY A 610 9.80 -16.85 -8.83
C GLY A 610 11.29 -16.56 -8.64
N GLY A 611 11.68 -15.29 -8.43
CA GLY A 611 13.08 -14.93 -8.21
C GLY A 611 13.88 -14.81 -9.50
N SER A 612 13.29 -14.26 -10.56
CA SER A 612 14.01 -13.86 -11.78
C SER A 612 13.93 -12.34 -11.98
N ILE A 613 15.04 -11.70 -12.33
CA ILE A 613 15.04 -10.29 -12.70
C ILE A 613 14.35 -10.15 -14.05
N LEU A 614 13.31 -9.32 -14.11
CA LEU A 614 12.55 -9.02 -15.33
C LEU A 614 13.16 -7.85 -16.08
N THR A 615 13.51 -6.77 -15.35
CA THR A 615 14.11 -5.57 -15.91
C THR A 615 14.78 -4.76 -14.81
N SER A 616 15.76 -3.94 -15.18
CA SER A 616 16.38 -2.94 -14.31
C SER A 616 16.31 -1.56 -14.94
N VAL A 617 16.38 -0.54 -14.09
CA VAL A 617 16.24 0.87 -14.43
C VAL A 617 17.29 1.65 -13.67
N ASP A 618 18.15 2.35 -14.39
CA ASP A 618 19.12 3.26 -13.80
C ASP A 618 18.40 4.54 -13.34
N LEU A 619 18.59 4.90 -12.07
CA LEU A 619 17.97 6.07 -11.46
C LEU A 619 18.85 7.30 -11.69
N PRO A 620 18.26 8.45 -12.11
CA PRO A 620 19.03 9.65 -12.41
C PRO A 620 19.65 10.29 -11.15
N ALA A 621 19.02 10.10 -9.98
CA ALA A 621 19.50 10.56 -8.69
C ALA A 621 18.81 9.75 -7.57
N PRO A 622 19.35 9.79 -6.33
CA PRO A 622 18.78 9.05 -5.20
C PRO A 622 17.32 9.41 -4.92
N PRO A 623 16.44 8.40 -4.72
CA PRO A 623 15.04 8.63 -4.43
C PRO A 623 14.83 9.17 -3.01
N THR A 624 14.00 10.20 -2.92
CA THR A 624 13.55 10.82 -1.64
C THR A 624 12.23 10.25 -1.13
N HIS A 625 11.57 9.48 -1.98
CA HIS A 625 10.28 8.83 -1.77
C HIS A 625 10.34 7.42 -2.33
N THR A 626 9.43 6.56 -1.86
CA THR A 626 9.18 5.29 -2.54
C THR A 626 8.73 5.55 -3.98
N LEU A 627 9.17 4.71 -4.92
CA LEU A 627 8.80 4.85 -6.32
C LEU A 627 7.28 4.74 -6.49
N VAL A 628 6.69 5.70 -7.22
CA VAL A 628 5.26 5.72 -7.50
C VAL A 628 5.00 4.88 -8.74
N THR A 629 4.08 3.92 -8.61
CA THR A 629 3.73 2.93 -9.64
C THR A 629 2.32 3.22 -10.15
N GLU A 630 2.18 4.00 -11.20
CA GLU A 630 0.89 4.44 -11.75
C GLU A 630 0.95 4.52 -13.27
N ASP A 631 -0.12 4.13 -13.94
CA ASP A 631 -0.27 4.28 -15.40
C ASP A 631 -0.52 5.74 -15.74
N PHE A 632 0.50 6.56 -16.01
CA PHE A 632 0.32 7.95 -16.43
C PHE A 632 0.19 8.11 -17.95
N SER A 633 0.70 7.14 -18.71
CA SER A 633 0.64 7.13 -20.18
C SER A 633 -0.74 6.74 -20.73
N ASN A 634 -1.63 6.17 -19.90
CA ASN A 634 -2.95 5.63 -20.24
C ASN A 634 -2.92 4.51 -21.28
N ASP A 635 -1.85 3.71 -21.31
CA ASP A 635 -1.72 2.55 -22.19
C ASP A 635 -2.13 1.23 -21.52
N GLY A 636 -2.51 1.29 -20.23
CA GLY A 636 -2.89 0.14 -19.41
C GLY A 636 -1.70 -0.64 -18.84
N LEU A 637 -0.47 -0.14 -19.00
CA LEU A 637 0.74 -0.60 -18.32
C LEU A 637 1.05 0.30 -17.12
N THR A 638 1.81 -0.24 -16.17
CA THR A 638 2.14 0.52 -14.96
C THR A 638 3.46 1.23 -15.14
N ASP A 639 3.42 2.56 -15.23
CA ASP A 639 4.60 3.39 -15.36
C ASP A 639 5.24 3.69 -13.98
N LEU A 640 6.46 4.22 -13.98
CA LEU A 640 7.20 4.59 -12.77
C LEU A 640 7.44 6.09 -12.70
N ILE A 641 7.23 6.68 -11.51
CA ILE A 641 7.63 8.05 -11.20
C ILE A 641 8.59 8.05 -10.03
N ILE A 642 9.71 8.74 -10.19
CA ILE A 642 10.78 8.89 -9.20
C ILE A 642 10.85 10.33 -8.75
N VAL A 643 10.92 10.55 -7.44
CA VAL A 643 11.07 11.87 -6.82
C VAL A 643 12.45 11.97 -6.20
N THR A 644 13.22 12.96 -6.63
CA THR A 644 14.59 13.20 -6.17
C THR A 644 14.70 14.63 -5.63
N ASN A 645 15.84 14.99 -5.02
CA ASN A 645 16.11 16.38 -4.63
C ASN A 645 16.16 17.35 -5.83
N THR A 646 16.48 16.85 -7.02
CA THR A 646 16.64 17.67 -8.24
C THR A 646 15.35 17.85 -9.05
N GLY A 647 14.33 17.04 -8.78
CA GLY A 647 13.12 17.01 -9.59
C GLY A 647 12.42 15.66 -9.62
N VAL A 648 11.37 15.60 -10.45
CA VAL A 648 10.51 14.44 -10.65
C VAL A 648 10.74 13.86 -12.06
N TYR A 649 10.92 12.55 -12.15
CA TYR A 649 11.23 11.84 -13.40
C TYR A 649 10.19 10.75 -13.65
N GLY A 650 9.73 10.62 -14.89
CA GLY A 650 8.77 9.62 -15.33
C GLY A 650 9.37 8.64 -16.33
N PHE A 651 9.16 7.35 -16.09
CA PHE A 651 9.56 6.24 -16.94
C PHE A 651 8.34 5.49 -17.43
N VAL A 652 8.20 5.32 -18.74
CA VAL A 652 7.09 4.59 -19.36
C VAL A 652 7.45 3.12 -19.51
N GLN A 653 6.53 2.23 -19.13
CA GLN A 653 6.69 0.81 -19.36
C GLN A 653 6.49 0.50 -20.85
N THR A 654 7.43 -0.20 -21.45
CA THR A 654 7.39 -0.58 -22.87
C THR A 654 7.48 -2.08 -23.02
N ARG A 655 6.77 -2.61 -24.02
CA ARG A 655 6.83 -4.03 -24.39
C ARG A 655 7.83 -4.19 -25.52
N GLN A 656 8.83 -5.01 -25.32
CA GLN A 656 9.69 -5.46 -26.41
C GLN A 656 9.12 -6.76 -26.96
N PRO A 657 8.90 -6.89 -28.28
CA PRO A 657 8.58 -8.20 -28.84
C PRO A 657 9.74 -9.15 -28.55
N GLY A 658 9.45 -10.38 -28.10
CA GLY A 658 10.45 -11.34 -27.65
C GLY A 658 11.46 -11.65 -28.76
N ALA A 659 12.56 -10.91 -28.79
CA ALA A 659 13.54 -10.95 -29.88
C ALA A 659 14.17 -12.34 -30.00
N LEU A 660 14.30 -13.07 -28.89
CA LEU A 660 14.81 -14.44 -28.87
C LEU A 660 13.85 -15.42 -29.54
N PHE A 661 12.55 -15.38 -29.21
CA PHE A 661 11.57 -16.26 -29.84
C PHE A 661 11.39 -15.92 -31.31
N PHE A 662 11.33 -14.64 -31.66
CA PHE A 662 11.28 -14.20 -33.05
C PHE A 662 12.54 -14.64 -33.82
N SER A 663 13.75 -14.39 -33.28
CA SER A 663 15.02 -14.75 -33.91
C SER A 663 15.21 -16.26 -34.03
N THR A 664 14.83 -17.05 -33.03
CA THR A 664 14.90 -18.52 -33.10
C THR A 664 13.94 -19.07 -34.16
N LEU A 665 12.73 -18.52 -34.25
CA LEU A 665 11.77 -18.95 -35.26
C LEU A 665 12.18 -18.55 -36.68
N VAL A 666 12.70 -17.33 -36.85
CA VAL A 666 13.30 -16.89 -38.11
C VAL A 666 14.52 -17.75 -38.45
N GLY A 667 15.38 -18.07 -37.49
CA GLY A 667 16.52 -18.98 -37.65
C GLY A 667 16.11 -20.39 -38.09
N CYS A 668 15.08 -20.96 -37.46
CA CYS A 668 14.48 -22.23 -37.87
C CYS A 668 13.92 -22.16 -39.30
N LEU A 669 13.28 -21.06 -39.66
CA LEU A 669 12.74 -20.86 -41.01
C LEU A 669 13.86 -20.78 -42.06
N ILE A 670 14.95 -20.07 -41.77
CA ILE A 670 16.13 -20.00 -42.64
C ILE A 670 16.77 -21.39 -42.82
N LEU A 671 16.90 -22.19 -41.75
CA LEU A 671 17.41 -23.56 -41.83
C LEU A 671 16.53 -24.44 -42.72
N VAL A 672 15.21 -24.39 -42.54
CA VAL A 672 14.25 -25.14 -43.39
C VAL A 672 14.38 -24.71 -44.85
N MET A 673 14.49 -23.41 -45.12
CA MET A 673 14.72 -22.91 -46.49
C MET A 673 16.05 -23.40 -47.06
N GLY A 674 17.12 -23.43 -46.27
CA GLY A 674 18.42 -23.96 -46.67
C GLY A 674 18.37 -25.45 -47.03
N VAL A 675 17.74 -26.27 -46.20
CA VAL A 675 17.54 -27.71 -46.48
C VAL A 675 16.73 -27.92 -47.75
N VAL A 676 15.66 -27.13 -47.94
CA VAL A 676 14.81 -27.16 -49.13
C VAL A 676 15.56 -26.72 -50.40
N PHE A 677 16.49 -25.76 -50.29
CA PHE A 677 17.34 -25.33 -51.39
C PHE A 677 18.36 -26.40 -51.78
N VAL A 678 19.04 -26.99 -50.80
CA VAL A 678 20.03 -28.07 -51.02
C VAL A 678 19.37 -29.31 -51.62
N THR A 679 18.22 -29.74 -51.09
CA THR A 679 17.48 -30.89 -51.65
C THR A 679 16.97 -30.61 -53.07
N GLN A 680 16.61 -29.37 -53.41
CA GLN A 680 16.28 -29.01 -54.79
C GLN A 680 17.49 -29.05 -55.72
N HIS A 681 18.63 -28.53 -55.28
CA HIS A 681 19.86 -28.55 -56.08
C HIS A 681 20.34 -29.98 -56.34
N LEU A 682 20.31 -30.84 -55.30
CA LEU A 682 20.68 -32.25 -55.43
C LEU A 682 19.69 -33.07 -56.29
N ASN A 683 18.39 -32.76 -56.22
CA ASN A 683 17.39 -33.42 -57.06
C ASN A 683 17.36 -32.88 -58.51
N SER A 684 17.79 -31.63 -58.74
CA SER A 684 17.90 -31.06 -60.08
C SER A 684 19.05 -31.67 -60.89
N ILE A 685 20.11 -32.14 -60.23
CA ILE A 685 21.27 -32.81 -60.88
C ILE A 685 20.89 -34.19 -61.47
N LYS A 686 19.74 -34.77 -61.10
CA LYS A 686 19.25 -36.06 -61.61
C LYS A 686 18.25 -35.96 -62.78
N GLY A 687 18.17 -34.81 -63.47
CA GLY A 687 17.38 -34.67 -64.70
C GLY A 687 18.04 -35.38 -65.90
N LYS A 688 17.45 -36.50 -66.36
CA LYS A 688 17.86 -37.26 -67.56
C LYS A 688 17.96 -36.38 -68.83
N PRO A 689 18.88 -36.67 -69.76
CA PRO A 689 18.97 -35.96 -71.04
C PRO A 689 17.77 -36.26 -71.95
N ARG A 690 17.37 -35.24 -72.70
CA ARG A 690 16.30 -35.25 -73.69
C ARG A 690 16.67 -36.20 -74.84
N ALA A 691 15.91 -37.27 -75.06
CA ALA A 691 16.07 -38.11 -76.25
C ALA A 691 15.59 -37.33 -77.49
N SER A 692 16.50 -37.11 -78.43
CA SER A 692 16.23 -36.59 -79.77
C SER A 692 15.52 -37.65 -80.62
N SER A 693 14.42 -37.26 -81.25
CA SER A 693 13.71 -38.00 -82.30
C SER A 693 14.56 -38.11 -83.57
N ALA A 694 14.74 -39.31 -84.09
CA ALA A 694 15.09 -39.57 -85.49
C ALA A 694 14.58 -40.97 -85.91
N GLN A 695 13.34 -41.03 -86.39
CA GLN A 695 12.92 -41.62 -87.68
C GLN A 695 11.40 -41.56 -87.79
#